data_AF-A0A7Y1APV6-F1
#
_entry.id   AF-A0A7Y1APV6-F1
#
_cell.length_a   1.000
_cell.length_b   1.000
_cell.length_c   1.000
_cell.angle_alpha   90.00
_cell.angle_beta   90.00
_cell.angle_gamma   90.00
#
_symmetry.space_group_name_H-M   'P 1'
#
loop_
_entity.id
_entity.type
_entity.pdbx_description
1 polymer ?
#
loop_
_entity_poly.entity_id
_entity_poly.type
_entity_poly.pdbx_seq_one_letter_code
_entity_poly.pdbx_strand_id
1 'polypeptide(L)'
;MFPQDWNNVCTPESLAAIDSPAAYLRALYMFARELENTGKGQLPKTRLAQRRPSLMSMTVDAQAVNEQVPLLNLVNELLHGDIRKHLIDNKDVYRSDVVEEALAEQYYPLQLPFSLSHQQCLLGLGGDKPMLGELSYAISLTLPLSQQPSTVYGKVQQESYEAQRLLAALSPQQQSLITAEMANDDTPQGRNRLARTCLGSEFELLKSLPHFMAQTELDDEHMQALFCLGNFTPLLSPHVVTPLTAVPARVGIDIKDKDTAPVIDFVNVEQLDRLQRIIRLQRWTNIPYTEIKTFVHCVASAGAEVNTFTINDNTLRALGVYRYLSQRYTVSVEEFSAMVHHLSVHRVGQAPALYDRVYNSDRLFNDALTLDGSLFKLDARDDSDLIAVHKVCASLGVLNTPTSFGAMSQRIQQYLTPKKDLATFSSFYRQARLARLFGLSVLDMYQLAELLGGTDYIKQLVSPSLRASGSNAPADFLDVLMQMDWAVQWFSDAGTSLQTVRRQLLLDAVEAENGAHAYLQPFIEHLSALETYALPDESFPTLSQGEEEELKKLRFTKSHVLIKTILKTYPVLPETADLERLHKMLKKSVKSYLTPLNQDEDQDKVVERITSILSPYLTSAYTQLLPWNKQLVSTFSEHSTTIESSLIIDKRIKNAIQSMAVALGQKDSKKALKHNVLVAPNASSLLALSVRSDALQTFVLHPHWLDSSNGAENFLKLSLNTLYLLQQFQSLLVHYRLNESDLLNYLKRVNDKSADNEAELIVHLSGLLGWSASEITALLKNTAYTRVQSITQLDWVARCHRACLRTGLSASVLLTVTNLNSHIPGPQWTQVGEAVMAVHA
;
A
#
# COMPACT_ATOMS: atom_id res chain seq x y z
N MET A 1 -49.55 59.30 43.89
CA MET A 1 -49.53 58.61 42.59
C MET A 1 -48.62 59.40 41.67
N PHE A 2 -47.60 58.76 41.10
CA PHE A 2 -46.77 59.40 40.07
C PHE A 2 -47.61 59.58 38.80
N PRO A 3 -47.47 60.71 38.07
CA PRO A 3 -48.17 60.89 36.79
C PRO A 3 -47.79 59.77 35.83
N GLN A 4 -48.78 59.01 35.35
CA GLN A 4 -48.56 57.96 34.35
C GLN A 4 -48.25 58.62 33.01
N ASP A 5 -46.96 58.69 32.68
CA ASP A 5 -46.50 59.07 31.36
C ASP A 5 -46.72 57.87 30.43
N TRP A 6 -47.78 57.90 29.63
CA TRP A 6 -48.16 56.81 28.71
C TRP A 6 -47.07 56.50 27.67
N ASN A 7 -46.12 57.41 27.47
CA ASN A 7 -44.92 57.18 26.67
C ASN A 7 -43.94 56.17 27.31
N ASN A 8 -44.12 55.81 28.59
CA ASN A 8 -43.28 54.86 29.33
C ASN A 8 -43.94 53.48 29.52
N VAL A 9 -45.00 53.17 28.77
CA VAL A 9 -45.66 51.85 28.79
C VAL A 9 -45.15 51.03 27.61
N CYS A 10 -44.68 49.82 27.87
CA CYS A 10 -44.23 48.87 26.84
C CYS A 10 -44.96 47.52 26.99
N THR A 11 -44.88 46.68 25.97
CA THR A 11 -45.42 45.32 26.05
C THR A 11 -44.56 44.47 27.01
N PRO A 12 -45.12 43.45 27.68
CA PRO A 12 -44.36 42.57 28.57
C PRO A 12 -43.17 41.87 27.91
N GLU A 13 -43.24 41.64 26.59
CA GLU A 13 -42.17 41.03 25.79
C GLU A 13 -41.13 42.05 25.31
N SER A 14 -41.32 43.33 25.61
CA SER A 14 -40.38 44.38 25.22
C SER A 14 -39.10 44.31 26.03
N LEU A 15 -37.95 44.56 25.38
CA LEU A 15 -36.68 44.77 26.06
C LEU A 15 -36.71 45.96 27.03
N ALA A 16 -37.61 46.92 26.81
CA ALA A 16 -37.78 48.08 27.68
C ALA A 16 -38.60 47.76 28.94
N ALA A 17 -39.18 46.56 29.05
CA ALA A 17 -39.91 46.14 30.23
C ALA A 17 -38.96 46.05 31.43
N ILE A 18 -39.42 46.52 32.59
CA ILE A 18 -38.62 46.62 33.81
C ILE A 18 -38.24 45.24 34.38
N ASP A 19 -39.02 44.21 34.03
CA ASP A 19 -38.85 42.80 34.37
C ASP A 19 -38.27 41.97 33.21
N SER A 20 -37.83 42.63 32.13
CA SER A 20 -37.18 41.95 31.01
C SER A 20 -35.83 41.32 31.42
N PRO A 21 -35.37 40.28 30.70
CA PRO A 21 -34.02 39.74 30.86
C PRO A 21 -32.92 40.80 30.69
N ALA A 22 -33.14 41.80 29.84
CA ALA A 22 -32.22 42.92 29.64
C ALA A 22 -32.11 43.82 30.89
N ALA A 23 -33.24 44.14 31.51
CA ALA A 23 -33.28 44.89 32.77
C ALA A 23 -32.59 44.11 33.91
N TYR A 24 -32.82 42.80 33.98
CA TYR A 24 -32.16 41.92 34.94
C TYR A 24 -30.64 41.84 34.73
N LEU A 25 -30.18 41.64 33.49
CA LEU A 25 -28.75 41.62 33.15
C LEU A 25 -28.06 42.95 33.53
N ARG A 26 -28.71 44.09 33.26
CA ARG A 26 -28.20 45.41 33.66
C ARG A 26 -28.06 45.52 35.18
N ALA A 27 -29.08 45.08 35.93
CA ALA A 27 -29.04 45.09 37.39
C ALA A 27 -27.91 44.20 37.93
N LEU A 28 -27.73 43.00 37.38
CA LEU A 28 -26.64 42.10 37.73
C LEU A 28 -25.26 42.70 37.43
N TYR A 29 -25.08 43.33 36.28
CA TYR A 29 -23.82 43.98 35.92
C TYR A 29 -23.48 45.14 36.87
N MET A 30 -24.47 45.95 37.24
CA MET A 30 -24.29 47.02 38.23
C MET A 30 -23.94 46.48 39.60
N PHE A 31 -24.64 45.44 40.05
CA PHE A 31 -24.38 44.77 41.32
C PHE A 31 -22.97 44.15 41.37
N ALA A 32 -22.54 43.48 40.30
CA ALA A 32 -21.20 42.93 40.20
C ALA A 32 -20.11 44.01 40.31
N ARG A 33 -20.33 45.19 39.69
CA ARG A 33 -19.42 46.33 39.81
C ARG A 33 -19.38 46.92 41.21
N GLU A 34 -20.52 46.98 41.89
CA GLU A 34 -20.60 47.42 43.28
C GLU A 34 -19.83 46.46 44.20
N LEU A 35 -19.98 45.14 44.03
CA LEU A 35 -19.21 44.12 44.73
C LEU A 35 -17.70 44.28 44.51
N GLU A 36 -17.27 44.54 43.27
CA GLU A 36 -15.86 44.75 42.96
C GLU A 36 -15.28 45.99 43.65
N ASN A 37 -16.08 47.06 43.77
CA ASN A 37 -15.66 48.29 44.43
C ASN A 37 -15.63 48.13 45.96
N THR A 38 -16.57 47.39 46.53
CA THR A 38 -16.77 47.27 47.99
C THR A 38 -16.04 46.09 48.64
N GLY A 39 -15.67 45.06 47.88
CA GLY A 39 -15.03 43.84 48.40
C GLY A 39 -13.67 44.11 49.06
N LYS A 40 -13.35 43.38 50.14
CA LYS A 40 -12.07 43.47 50.87
C LYS A 40 -11.34 42.12 50.78
N GLY A 41 -10.04 42.14 50.46
CA GLY A 41 -9.20 40.94 50.34
C GLY A 41 -7.71 41.29 50.24
N GLN A 42 -6.84 40.33 50.51
CA GLN A 42 -5.37 40.51 50.50
C GLN A 42 -4.74 40.26 49.13
N LEU A 43 -5.46 39.61 48.20
CA LEU A 43 -5.01 39.33 46.84
C LEU A 43 -5.51 40.40 45.85
N PRO A 44 -4.81 40.62 44.72
CA PRO A 44 -5.28 41.47 43.64
C PRO A 44 -6.67 41.02 43.14
N LYS A 45 -7.60 41.97 42.98
CA LYS A 45 -8.95 41.67 42.48
C LYS A 45 -8.92 41.44 40.97
N THR A 46 -9.34 40.25 40.51
CA THR A 46 -9.59 39.99 39.09
C THR A 46 -10.99 40.47 38.70
N ARG A 47 -11.08 41.65 38.08
CA ARG A 47 -12.36 42.31 37.76
C ARG A 47 -13.11 41.60 36.63
N LEU A 48 -14.43 41.76 36.57
CA LEU A 48 -15.30 41.23 35.52
C LEU A 48 -14.88 41.78 34.15
N ALA A 49 -14.51 43.07 34.08
CA ALA A 49 -13.98 43.68 32.88
C ALA A 49 -12.62 43.09 32.43
N GLN A 50 -11.84 42.49 33.34
CA GLN A 50 -10.60 41.80 33.00
C GLN A 50 -10.86 40.36 32.55
N ARG A 51 -11.80 39.66 33.21
CA ARG A 51 -12.16 38.26 32.89
C ARG A 51 -12.99 38.12 31.62
N ARG A 52 -13.84 39.11 31.33
CA ARG A 52 -14.83 39.11 30.24
C ARG A 52 -14.99 40.52 29.68
N PRO A 53 -13.96 41.06 28.99
CA PRO A 53 -14.01 42.41 28.43
C PRO A 53 -15.19 42.60 27.46
N SER A 54 -15.59 41.53 26.74
CA SER A 54 -16.71 41.55 25.79
C SER A 54 -18.06 41.90 26.42
N LEU A 55 -18.29 41.59 27.71
CA LEU A 55 -19.56 41.93 28.37
C LEU A 55 -19.78 43.44 28.51
N MET A 56 -18.71 44.23 28.53
CA MET A 56 -18.81 45.69 28.59
C MET A 56 -19.24 46.30 27.25
N SER A 57 -18.82 45.70 26.14
CA SER A 57 -19.09 46.17 24.78
C SER A 57 -20.28 45.48 24.11
N MET A 58 -20.89 44.48 24.77
CA MET A 58 -22.01 43.71 24.23
C MET A 58 -23.26 44.59 24.07
N THR A 59 -23.79 44.67 22.86
CA THR A 59 -25.08 45.32 22.59
C THR A 59 -26.22 44.42 23.07
N VAL A 60 -27.14 44.98 23.86
CA VAL A 60 -28.33 44.26 24.33
C VAL A 60 -29.51 44.65 23.44
N ASP A 61 -29.76 43.85 22.41
CA ASP A 61 -30.89 44.01 21.49
C ASP A 61 -31.79 42.76 21.47
N ALA A 62 -32.80 42.76 20.59
CA ALA A 62 -33.79 41.68 20.55
C ALA A 62 -33.19 40.36 20.07
N GLN A 63 -32.16 40.44 19.23
CA GLN A 63 -31.46 39.26 18.75
C GLN A 63 -30.60 38.67 19.88
N ALA A 64 -29.78 39.47 20.55
CA ALA A 64 -28.92 39.03 21.64
C ALA A 64 -29.68 38.39 22.82
N VAL A 65 -30.92 38.82 23.08
CA VAL A 65 -31.75 38.27 24.16
C VAL A 65 -32.49 36.98 23.76
N ASN A 66 -32.91 36.85 22.50
CA ASN A 66 -33.82 35.77 22.07
C ASN A 66 -33.16 34.71 21.17
N GLU A 67 -32.02 34.99 20.56
CA GLU A 67 -31.32 34.03 19.69
C GLU A 67 -30.80 32.84 20.50
N GLN A 68 -31.12 31.63 20.05
CA GLN A 68 -30.60 30.41 20.66
C GLN A 68 -29.25 30.04 20.03
N VAL A 69 -28.19 30.14 20.83
CA VAL A 69 -26.82 29.81 20.40
C VAL A 69 -26.29 28.64 21.24
N PRO A 70 -25.60 27.64 20.64
CA PRO A 70 -24.93 26.59 21.40
C PRO A 70 -23.89 27.17 22.37
N LEU A 71 -23.94 26.76 23.64
CA LEU A 71 -23.00 27.25 24.67
C LEU A 71 -21.53 27.05 24.28
N LEU A 72 -21.22 25.95 23.59
CA LEU A 72 -19.86 25.65 23.13
C LEU A 72 -19.31 26.69 22.14
N ASN A 73 -20.17 27.30 21.30
CA ASN A 73 -19.75 28.36 20.38
C ASN A 73 -19.29 29.59 21.16
N LEU A 74 -20.04 29.97 22.20
CA LEU A 74 -19.68 31.09 23.08
C LEU A 74 -18.37 30.80 23.82
N VAL A 75 -18.17 29.57 24.31
CA VAL A 75 -16.92 29.17 24.97
C VAL A 75 -15.73 29.26 24.00
N ASN A 76 -15.88 28.72 22.79
CA ASN A 76 -14.83 28.74 21.78
C ASN A 76 -14.50 30.16 21.33
N GLU A 77 -15.50 31.02 21.10
CA GLU A 77 -15.29 32.42 20.73
C GLU A 77 -14.46 33.17 21.78
N LEU A 78 -14.76 32.95 23.06
CA LEU A 78 -14.03 33.59 24.17
C LEU A 78 -12.59 33.09 24.25
N LEU A 79 -12.39 31.77 24.24
CA LEU A 79 -11.06 31.19 24.29
C LEU A 79 -10.22 31.62 23.08
N HIS A 80 -10.82 31.65 21.88
CA HIS A 80 -10.16 32.09 20.66
C HIS A 80 -9.72 33.56 20.75
N GLY A 81 -10.60 34.44 21.22
CA GLY A 81 -10.28 35.85 21.43
C GLY A 81 -9.12 36.08 22.40
N ASP A 82 -9.14 35.38 23.55
CA ASP A 82 -8.08 35.50 24.56
C ASP A 82 -6.74 34.91 24.08
N ILE A 83 -6.76 33.77 23.39
CA ILE A 83 -5.55 33.16 22.81
C ILE A 83 -4.98 34.09 21.73
N ARG A 84 -5.82 34.58 20.81
CA ARG A 84 -5.37 35.49 19.75
C ARG A 84 -4.71 36.73 20.32
N LYS A 85 -5.29 37.33 21.37
CA LYS A 85 -4.68 38.46 22.05
C LYS A 85 -3.30 38.10 22.61
N HIS A 86 -3.17 36.94 23.27
CA HIS A 86 -1.89 36.47 23.79
C HIS A 86 -0.84 36.29 22.68
N LEU A 87 -1.23 35.74 21.51
CA LEU A 87 -0.34 35.59 20.36
C LEU A 87 0.14 36.95 19.82
N ILE A 88 -0.75 37.94 19.74
CA ILE A 88 -0.42 39.31 19.33
C ILE A 88 0.56 39.95 20.31
N ASP A 89 0.30 39.80 21.62
CA ASP A 89 1.12 40.37 22.68
C ASP A 89 2.53 39.73 22.74
N ASN A 90 2.70 38.51 22.21
CA ASN A 90 3.95 37.71 22.24
C ASN A 90 4.39 37.30 20.83
N LYS A 91 4.27 38.23 19.87
CA LYS A 91 4.53 37.96 18.44
C LYS A 91 5.97 37.53 18.14
N ASP A 92 6.92 37.92 19.00
CA ASP A 92 8.33 37.51 18.96
C ASP A 92 8.52 36.00 19.20
N VAL A 93 7.60 35.36 19.93
CA VAL A 93 7.64 33.93 20.26
C VAL A 93 6.88 33.09 19.23
N TYR A 94 5.64 33.48 18.89
CA TYR A 94 4.72 32.60 18.15
C TYR A 94 4.66 32.83 16.63
N ARG A 95 5.26 33.89 16.09
CA ARG A 95 5.36 34.23 14.65
C ARG A 95 4.04 34.44 13.88
N SER A 96 2.91 33.90 14.33
CA SER A 96 1.56 34.03 13.77
C SER A 96 0.56 34.49 14.83
N ASP A 97 -0.42 35.30 14.44
CA ASP A 97 -1.60 35.66 15.26
C ASP A 97 -2.82 34.77 14.97
N VAL A 98 -2.66 33.75 14.11
CA VAL A 98 -3.69 32.76 13.78
C VAL A 98 -3.64 31.64 14.82
N VAL A 99 -4.74 31.46 15.55
CA VAL A 99 -4.85 30.49 16.65
C VAL A 99 -4.63 29.07 16.15
N GLU A 100 -5.22 28.71 15.02
CA GLU A 100 -5.15 27.37 14.44
C GLU A 100 -3.72 26.99 14.03
N GLU A 101 -2.94 27.95 13.50
CA GLU A 101 -1.53 27.74 13.17
C GLU A 101 -0.71 27.54 14.44
N ALA A 102 -0.91 28.37 15.46
CA ALA A 102 -0.23 28.23 16.74
C ALA A 102 -0.52 26.85 17.40
N LEU A 103 -1.79 26.42 17.41
CA LEU A 103 -2.17 25.11 17.97
C LEU A 103 -1.57 23.92 17.19
N ALA A 104 -1.32 24.09 15.89
CA ALA A 104 -0.69 23.07 15.07
C ALA A 104 0.83 22.99 15.31
N GLU A 105 1.49 24.08 15.68
CA GLU A 105 2.96 24.11 15.87
C GLU A 105 3.41 23.77 17.30
N GLN A 106 2.58 24.01 18.31
CA GLN A 106 2.93 23.70 19.70
C GLN A 106 2.85 22.21 20.00
N TYR A 107 3.74 21.74 20.88
CA TYR A 107 3.76 20.33 21.33
C TYR A 107 3.26 20.15 22.76
N TYR A 108 3.23 21.20 23.59
CA TYR A 108 2.69 21.16 24.94
C TYR A 108 1.46 22.09 25.06
N PRO A 109 0.36 21.67 25.71
CA PRO A 109 0.17 20.39 26.39
C PRO A 109 0.07 19.19 25.44
N LEU A 110 0.14 17.96 25.96
CA LEU A 110 0.28 16.73 25.15
C LEU A 110 -0.88 16.45 24.17
N GLN A 111 -2.00 17.16 24.28
CA GLN A 111 -3.10 17.15 23.32
C GLN A 111 -2.71 17.80 21.98
N LEU A 112 -1.68 18.66 21.97
CA LEU A 112 -1.13 19.28 20.78
C LEU A 112 -0.06 18.37 20.14
N PRO A 113 0.24 18.50 18.84
CA PRO A 113 -0.30 19.48 17.90
C PRO A 113 -1.73 19.18 17.45
N PHE A 114 -2.55 20.22 17.33
CA PHE A 114 -3.92 20.15 16.81
C PHE A 114 -4.01 20.82 15.44
N SER A 115 -4.49 20.09 14.43
CA SER A 115 -4.70 20.62 13.07
C SER A 115 -6.18 20.56 12.71
N LEU A 116 -6.81 21.72 12.54
CA LEU A 116 -8.23 21.83 12.19
C LEU A 116 -8.52 21.17 10.84
N SER A 117 -7.72 21.47 9.82
CA SER A 117 -7.93 20.96 8.46
C SER A 117 -7.81 19.43 8.39
N HIS A 118 -6.86 18.84 9.13
CA HIS A 118 -6.77 17.38 9.26
C HIS A 118 -8.00 16.81 9.96
N GLN A 119 -8.48 17.44 11.03
CA GLN A 119 -9.66 16.96 11.76
C GLN A 119 -10.92 17.01 10.91
N GLN A 120 -11.09 18.04 10.09
CA GLN A 120 -12.15 18.13 9.09
C GLN A 120 -12.06 16.97 8.09
N CYS A 121 -10.87 16.63 7.61
CA CYS A 121 -10.67 15.48 6.74
C CYS A 121 -11.09 14.16 7.41
N LEU A 122 -10.66 13.92 8.66
CA LEU A 122 -11.00 12.69 9.39
C LEU A 122 -12.50 12.55 9.64
N LEU A 123 -13.16 13.63 10.04
CA LEU A 123 -14.60 13.62 10.33
C LEU A 123 -15.41 13.48 9.04
N GLY A 124 -15.06 14.23 8.01
CA GLY A 124 -15.83 14.25 6.78
C GLY A 124 -15.55 13.04 5.84
N LEU A 125 -14.42 12.36 5.97
CA LEU A 125 -14.15 11.07 5.32
C LEU A 125 -14.43 9.87 6.24
N GLY A 126 -15.08 10.09 7.40
CA GLY A 126 -15.47 9.03 8.32
C GLY A 126 -16.58 8.10 7.80
N GLY A 127 -16.81 7.00 8.53
CA GLY A 127 -17.84 6.00 8.19
C GLY A 127 -17.40 5.06 7.07
N ASP A 128 -18.28 4.82 6.09
CA ASP A 128 -18.05 3.88 4.97
C ASP A 128 -17.23 4.48 3.80
N LYS A 129 -16.78 5.74 3.97
CA LYS A 129 -15.99 6.46 2.98
C LYS A 129 -14.51 6.07 3.09
N PRO A 130 -13.77 6.06 1.95
CA PRO A 130 -12.34 5.82 1.99
C PRO A 130 -11.61 6.97 2.67
N MET A 131 -10.71 6.64 3.59
CA MET A 131 -9.85 7.60 4.30
C MET A 131 -8.74 8.16 3.38
N LEU A 132 -8.02 9.18 3.84
CA LEU A 132 -7.02 9.92 3.03
C LEU A 132 -6.01 9.02 2.29
N GLY A 133 -5.31 8.13 3.01
CA GLY A 133 -4.33 7.23 2.41
C GLY A 133 -4.97 6.18 1.48
N GLU A 134 -6.22 5.78 1.75
CA GLU A 134 -6.94 4.79 0.95
C GLU A 134 -7.31 5.33 -0.42
N LEU A 135 -7.55 6.64 -0.53
CA LEU A 135 -7.85 7.29 -1.80
C LEU A 135 -6.71 7.13 -2.80
N SER A 136 -5.45 7.23 -2.37
CA SER A 136 -4.29 6.98 -3.22
C SER A 136 -4.25 5.54 -3.76
N TYR A 137 -4.70 4.57 -2.97
CA TYR A 137 -4.83 3.18 -3.41
C TYR A 137 -6.02 2.99 -4.37
N ALA A 138 -7.18 3.58 -4.06
CA ALA A 138 -8.39 3.51 -4.88
C ALA A 138 -8.16 4.06 -6.30
N ILE A 139 -7.43 5.17 -6.41
CA ILE A 139 -7.13 5.83 -7.69
C ILE A 139 -5.68 5.65 -8.15
N SER A 140 -5.00 4.60 -7.68
CA SER A 140 -3.63 4.32 -8.08
C SER A 140 -3.48 4.21 -9.60
N LEU A 141 -2.42 4.82 -10.15
CA LEU A 141 -2.16 4.79 -11.59
C LEU A 141 -1.79 3.39 -12.10
N THR A 142 -1.23 2.57 -11.22
CA THR A 142 -0.72 1.24 -11.54
C THR A 142 -1.18 0.23 -10.50
N LEU A 143 -1.86 -0.82 -10.95
CA LEU A 143 -2.34 -1.92 -10.12
C LEU A 143 -1.28 -3.04 -10.05
N PRO A 144 -1.30 -3.92 -9.04
CA PRO A 144 -0.28 -4.96 -8.85
C PRO A 144 -0.52 -6.16 -9.77
N LEU A 145 -0.48 -5.90 -11.09
CA LEU A 145 -0.76 -6.84 -12.16
C LEU A 145 0.51 -7.28 -12.91
N SER A 146 1.67 -6.72 -12.56
CA SER A 146 2.95 -6.94 -13.25
C SER A 146 3.57 -8.31 -12.98
N GLN A 147 3.08 -9.04 -11.97
CA GLN A 147 3.64 -10.31 -11.49
C GLN A 147 5.10 -10.18 -11.05
N GLN A 148 5.50 -9.01 -10.56
CA GLN A 148 6.83 -8.67 -10.07
C GLN A 148 6.71 -7.83 -8.80
N PRO A 149 7.65 -7.96 -7.85
CA PRO A 149 7.70 -7.10 -6.67
C PRO A 149 7.71 -5.63 -7.07
N SER A 150 6.81 -4.85 -6.46
CA SER A 150 6.66 -3.46 -6.85
C SER A 150 6.11 -2.59 -5.74
N THR A 151 6.46 -1.32 -5.79
CA THR A 151 6.09 -0.27 -4.81
C THR A 151 5.16 0.77 -5.46
N VAL A 152 4.70 0.51 -6.67
CA VAL A 152 3.90 1.46 -7.47
C VAL A 152 2.41 1.41 -7.15
N TYR A 153 1.92 0.36 -6.49
CA TYR A 153 0.53 0.31 -6.06
C TYR A 153 0.30 1.29 -4.90
N GLY A 154 -0.65 2.21 -5.08
CA GLY A 154 -0.84 3.38 -4.20
C GLY A 154 -0.14 4.65 -4.68
N LYS A 155 0.66 4.58 -5.75
CA LYS A 155 1.29 5.77 -6.36
C LYS A 155 0.29 6.53 -7.24
N VAL A 156 0.22 7.84 -7.03
CA VAL A 156 -0.52 8.79 -7.89
C VAL A 156 0.34 10.02 -8.13
N GLN A 157 0.30 11.00 -7.21
CA GLN A 157 1.22 12.14 -7.19
C GLN A 157 2.39 11.87 -6.23
N GLN A 158 2.07 11.35 -5.04
CA GLN A 158 3.07 10.84 -4.11
C GLN A 158 3.30 9.34 -4.29
N GLU A 159 4.43 8.86 -3.78
CA GLU A 159 4.76 7.44 -3.73
C GLU A 159 3.86 6.68 -2.75
N SER A 160 3.73 5.36 -2.91
CA SER A 160 2.94 4.50 -2.01
C SER A 160 3.39 4.58 -0.54
N TYR A 161 4.67 4.88 -0.33
CA TYR A 161 5.24 5.21 0.97
C TYR A 161 4.45 6.28 1.73
N GLU A 162 4.11 7.41 1.08
CA GLU A 162 3.34 8.49 1.72
C GLU A 162 1.89 8.08 1.92
N ALA A 163 1.30 7.33 0.97
CA ALA A 163 -0.05 6.80 1.13
C ALA A 163 -0.17 5.94 2.40
N GLN A 164 0.80 5.07 2.67
CA GLN A 164 0.85 4.24 3.88
C GLN A 164 1.00 5.08 5.16
N ARG A 165 1.72 6.20 5.13
CA ARG A 165 1.80 7.13 6.28
C ARG A 165 0.48 7.84 6.51
N LEU A 166 -0.22 8.26 5.45
CA LEU A 166 -1.54 8.89 5.55
C LEU A 166 -2.62 7.94 6.08
N LEU A 167 -2.48 6.62 5.89
CA LEU A 167 -3.37 5.63 6.52
C LEU A 167 -3.28 5.65 8.06
N ALA A 168 -2.19 6.17 8.64
CA ALA A 168 -2.05 6.29 10.09
C ALA A 168 -3.00 7.32 10.69
N ALA A 169 -3.66 8.15 9.86
CA ALA A 169 -4.61 9.20 10.25
C ALA A 169 -4.09 10.09 11.39
N LEU A 170 -2.85 10.52 11.22
CA LEU A 170 -2.16 11.53 12.03
C LEU A 170 -1.93 12.77 11.17
N SER A 171 -2.04 13.95 11.79
CA SER A 171 -1.83 15.23 11.11
C SER A 171 -0.38 15.38 10.63
N PRO A 172 -0.10 16.26 9.65
CA PRO A 172 1.27 16.55 9.22
C PRO A 172 2.21 16.83 10.39
N GLN A 173 1.78 17.64 11.36
CA GLN A 173 2.58 18.03 12.50
C GLN A 173 2.77 16.87 13.49
N GLN A 174 1.76 16.01 13.68
CA GLN A 174 1.91 14.78 14.46
C GLN A 174 2.92 13.83 13.81
N GLN A 175 2.85 13.66 12.48
CA GLN A 175 3.80 12.83 11.72
C GLN A 175 5.22 13.40 11.81
N SER A 176 5.40 14.70 11.59
CA SER A 176 6.70 15.37 11.71
C SER A 176 7.29 15.25 13.11
N LEU A 177 6.47 15.34 14.17
CA LEU A 177 6.92 15.20 15.55
C LEU A 177 7.51 13.81 15.80
N ILE A 178 6.83 12.75 15.37
CA ILE A 178 7.24 11.37 15.66
C ILE A 178 8.32 10.85 14.72
N THR A 179 8.49 11.41 13.52
CA THR A 179 9.55 11.01 12.58
C THR A 179 10.76 11.93 12.56
N ALA A 180 10.73 13.03 13.34
CA ALA A 180 11.92 13.88 13.54
C ALA A 180 13.10 13.05 14.05
N GLU A 181 14.32 13.47 13.71
CA GLU A 181 15.54 12.86 14.25
C GLU A 181 15.47 12.84 15.79
N MET A 182 15.91 11.73 16.38
CA MET A 182 15.91 11.57 17.83
C MET A 182 16.82 12.61 18.50
N ALA A 183 16.36 13.21 19.58
CA ALA A 183 17.15 14.19 20.33
C ALA A 183 18.47 13.57 20.82
N ASN A 184 19.59 14.25 20.52
CA ASN A 184 20.94 13.81 20.88
C ASN A 184 21.78 14.89 21.60
N ASP A 185 21.27 16.11 21.74
CA ASP A 185 21.95 17.20 22.45
C ASP A 185 21.78 17.06 23.98
N ASP A 186 22.72 16.34 24.59
CA ASP A 186 22.77 16.11 26.03
C ASP A 186 23.30 17.30 26.86
N THR A 187 23.57 18.45 26.25
CA THR A 187 23.91 19.66 27.02
C THR A 187 22.73 20.10 27.89
N PRO A 188 22.96 20.81 29.02
CA PRO A 188 21.87 21.35 29.83
C PRO A 188 20.89 22.22 29.04
N GLN A 189 21.39 22.93 28.02
CA GLN A 189 20.57 23.75 27.12
C GLN A 189 19.72 22.88 26.18
N GLY A 190 20.30 21.84 25.56
CA GLY A 190 19.58 20.90 24.70
C GLY A 190 18.49 20.13 25.46
N ARG A 191 18.83 19.59 26.63
CA ARG A 191 17.91 18.92 27.55
C ARG A 191 16.73 19.79 27.94
N ASN A 192 16.99 21.01 28.40
CA ASN A 192 15.92 21.95 28.77
C ASN A 192 15.13 22.45 27.57
N ARG A 193 15.74 22.55 26.39
CA ARG A 193 15.03 22.89 25.16
C ARG A 193 13.98 21.83 24.84
N LEU A 194 14.38 20.54 24.79
CA LEU A 194 13.43 19.46 24.54
C LEU A 194 12.34 19.40 25.63
N ALA A 195 12.74 19.44 26.91
CA ALA A 195 11.80 19.35 28.03
C ALA A 195 10.74 20.47 28.03
N ARG A 196 11.14 21.71 27.71
CA ARG A 196 10.22 22.84 27.63
C ARG A 196 9.30 22.71 26.42
N THR A 197 9.84 22.34 25.27
CA THR A 197 9.04 22.19 24.03
C THR A 197 8.01 21.07 24.15
N CYS A 198 8.41 19.90 24.66
CA CYS A 198 7.55 18.71 24.65
C CYS A 198 6.65 18.59 25.88
N LEU A 199 7.07 19.10 27.04
CA LEU A 199 6.42 18.86 28.33
C LEU A 199 6.33 20.10 29.24
N GLY A 200 6.61 21.31 28.71
CA GLY A 200 6.42 22.56 29.46
C GLY A 200 7.27 22.70 30.73
N SER A 201 8.37 21.94 30.86
CA SER A 201 9.14 21.82 32.10
C SER A 201 10.65 21.87 31.88
N GLU A 202 11.43 21.98 32.95
CA GLU A 202 12.87 21.73 32.94
C GLU A 202 13.19 20.24 33.06
N PHE A 203 14.30 19.81 32.46
CA PHE A 203 14.67 18.40 32.34
C PHE A 203 14.88 17.73 33.70
N GLU A 204 15.56 18.39 34.63
CA GLU A 204 15.83 17.81 35.95
C GLU A 204 14.56 17.66 36.80
N LEU A 205 13.57 18.55 36.62
CA LEU A 205 12.28 18.44 37.30
C LEU A 205 11.48 17.23 36.80
N LEU A 206 11.61 16.88 35.52
CA LEU A 206 10.94 15.72 34.92
C LEU A 206 11.47 14.36 35.42
N LYS A 207 12.59 14.32 36.15
CA LYS A 207 13.04 13.10 36.82
C LYS A 207 12.16 12.74 38.02
N SER A 208 11.47 13.71 38.62
CA SER A 208 10.51 13.45 39.69
C SER A 208 9.27 12.77 39.12
N LEU A 209 8.97 11.54 39.54
CA LEU A 209 7.81 10.79 39.01
C LEU A 209 6.48 11.56 39.19
N PRO A 210 6.15 12.14 40.37
CA PRO A 210 4.93 12.93 40.53
C PRO A 210 4.86 14.13 39.58
N HIS A 211 5.98 14.82 39.35
CA HIS A 211 6.02 15.96 38.44
C HIS A 211 5.87 15.52 36.98
N PHE A 212 6.55 14.42 36.59
CA PHE A 212 6.41 13.83 35.27
C PHE A 212 4.97 13.42 34.99
N MET A 213 4.31 12.74 35.93
CA MET A 213 2.90 12.37 35.82
C MET A 213 2.00 13.60 35.68
N ALA A 214 2.27 14.68 36.43
CA ALA A 214 1.51 15.92 36.30
C ALA A 214 1.66 16.58 34.91
N GLN A 215 2.88 16.62 34.35
CA GLN A 215 3.12 17.20 33.01
C GLN A 215 2.63 16.31 31.87
N THR A 216 2.52 15.01 32.10
CA THR A 216 2.08 14.02 31.09
C THR A 216 0.63 13.59 31.25
N GLU A 217 -0.05 14.06 32.30
CA GLU A 217 -1.39 13.67 32.75
C GLU A 217 -1.60 12.14 32.74
N LEU A 218 -0.56 11.38 33.10
CA LEU A 218 -0.67 9.93 33.26
C LEU A 218 -1.36 9.62 34.59
N ASP A 219 -2.33 8.71 34.55
CA ASP A 219 -2.83 8.06 35.76
C ASP A 219 -1.88 6.93 36.22
N ASP A 220 -2.18 6.37 37.40
CA ASP A 220 -1.35 5.32 38.01
C ASP A 220 -1.29 4.04 37.16
N GLU A 221 -2.37 3.66 36.49
CA GLU A 221 -2.42 2.46 35.66
C GLU A 221 -1.57 2.62 34.41
N HIS A 222 -1.74 3.75 33.71
CA HIS A 222 -0.95 4.13 32.56
C HIS A 222 0.54 4.28 32.89
N MET A 223 0.87 4.87 34.04
CA MET A 223 2.24 4.95 34.54
C MET A 223 2.85 3.56 34.74
N GLN A 224 2.14 2.66 35.45
CA GLN A 224 2.61 1.30 35.65
C GLN A 224 2.76 0.53 34.33
N ALA A 225 1.84 0.71 33.39
CA ALA A 225 1.91 0.08 32.06
C ALA A 225 3.08 0.62 31.22
N LEU A 226 3.34 1.93 31.25
CA LEU A 226 4.44 2.58 30.54
C LEU A 226 5.80 2.07 31.04
N PHE A 227 5.99 2.02 32.36
CA PHE A 227 7.25 1.61 33.00
C PHE A 227 7.34 0.11 33.33
N CYS A 228 6.36 -0.71 32.92
CA CYS A 228 6.34 -2.16 33.15
C CYS A 228 6.39 -2.55 34.64
N LEU A 229 5.62 -1.86 35.48
CA LEU A 229 5.56 -2.05 36.93
C LEU A 229 4.33 -2.84 37.36
N GLY A 230 4.40 -3.45 38.54
CA GLY A 230 3.28 -4.15 39.17
C GLY A 230 2.70 -5.24 38.27
N ASN A 231 1.41 -5.13 37.98
CA ASN A 231 0.71 -6.09 37.10
C ASN A 231 1.23 -6.07 35.65
N PHE A 232 1.89 -5.00 35.23
CA PHE A 232 2.41 -4.86 33.86
C PHE A 232 3.86 -5.30 33.71
N THR A 233 4.48 -5.87 34.75
CA THR A 233 5.83 -6.42 34.65
C THR A 233 5.83 -7.62 33.71
N PRO A 234 6.61 -7.60 32.61
CA PRO A 234 6.64 -8.70 31.65
C PRO A 234 7.30 -9.92 32.30
N LEU A 235 6.57 -11.04 32.31
CA LEU A 235 7.04 -12.32 32.80
C LEU A 235 7.26 -13.26 31.62
N LEU A 236 8.46 -13.82 31.51
CA LEU A 236 8.79 -14.77 30.46
C LEU A 236 7.94 -16.03 30.62
N SER A 237 7.41 -16.54 29.50
CA SER A 237 6.72 -17.83 29.46
C SER A 237 7.60 -18.95 30.01
N PRO A 238 7.07 -19.85 30.87
CA PRO A 238 7.83 -20.99 31.39
C PRO A 238 8.22 -21.99 30.28
N HIS A 239 7.64 -21.85 29.08
CA HIS A 239 7.91 -22.71 27.93
C HIS A 239 9.03 -22.20 27.04
N VAL A 240 9.70 -21.09 27.42
CA VAL A 240 10.91 -20.62 26.74
C VAL A 240 12.13 -20.96 27.59
N VAL A 241 12.92 -21.91 27.10
CA VAL A 241 14.15 -22.38 27.77
C VAL A 241 15.38 -21.65 27.23
N THR A 242 15.32 -21.20 25.98
CA THR A 242 16.41 -20.45 25.37
C THR A 242 16.53 -19.04 25.96
N PRO A 243 17.75 -18.58 26.28
CA PRO A 243 17.96 -17.23 26.80
C PRO A 243 17.61 -16.20 25.71
N LEU A 244 16.75 -15.25 26.05
CA LEU A 244 16.39 -14.13 25.17
C LEU A 244 17.18 -12.88 25.54
N THR A 245 17.63 -12.15 24.52
CA THR A 245 18.44 -10.93 24.68
C THR A 245 17.61 -9.66 24.85
N ALA A 246 16.32 -9.66 24.48
CA ALA A 246 15.47 -8.47 24.52
C ALA A 246 14.07 -8.77 25.07
N VAL A 247 13.48 -7.78 25.76
CA VAL A 247 12.10 -7.80 26.25
C VAL A 247 11.30 -6.74 25.46
N PRO A 248 10.47 -7.14 24.47
CA PRO A 248 9.79 -6.22 23.55
C PRO A 248 8.95 -5.10 24.17
N ALA A 249 8.53 -5.24 25.43
CA ALA A 249 7.71 -4.24 26.13
C ALA A 249 8.52 -3.23 26.97
N ARG A 250 9.84 -3.42 27.16
CA ARG A 250 10.67 -2.56 28.02
C ARG A 250 11.45 -1.54 27.20
N VAL A 251 11.13 -0.26 27.41
CA VAL A 251 11.76 0.88 26.72
C VAL A 251 13.21 1.15 27.18
N GLY A 252 13.66 0.47 28.26
CA GLY A 252 15.00 0.63 28.84
C GLY A 252 15.13 1.88 29.71
N ILE A 253 14.05 2.25 30.41
CA ILE A 253 14.00 3.37 31.36
C ILE A 253 13.32 2.86 32.62
N ASP A 254 14.01 2.96 33.75
CA ASP A 254 13.56 2.43 35.03
C ASP A 254 13.21 3.54 36.01
N ILE A 255 12.34 3.20 36.96
CA ILE A 255 12.06 4.02 38.14
C ILE A 255 12.91 3.50 39.29
N LYS A 256 13.66 4.39 39.95
CA LYS A 256 14.48 4.09 41.12
C LYS A 256 13.85 4.72 42.36
N ASP A 257 13.79 3.97 43.44
CA ASP A 257 13.51 4.52 44.75
C ASP A 257 14.78 5.19 45.29
N LYS A 258 14.76 6.52 45.42
CA LYS A 258 15.73 7.26 46.25
C LYS A 258 15.05 7.58 47.57
N ASP A 259 15.82 7.62 48.66
CA ASP A 259 15.44 7.65 50.09
C ASP A 259 14.26 8.57 50.53
N THR A 260 13.68 9.38 49.62
CA THR A 260 12.52 10.23 49.86
C THR A 260 11.43 10.24 48.77
N ALA A 261 11.67 9.75 47.54
CA ALA A 261 10.67 9.70 46.43
C ALA A 261 11.13 8.85 45.22
N PRO A 262 10.20 8.28 44.42
CA PRO A 262 10.53 7.59 43.17
C PRO A 262 11.01 8.56 42.09
N VAL A 263 12.11 8.21 41.42
CA VAL A 263 12.79 9.01 40.41
C VAL A 263 12.93 8.23 39.10
N ILE A 264 12.62 8.88 37.98
CA ILE A 264 12.82 8.34 36.63
C ILE A 264 14.30 8.52 36.24
N ASP A 265 14.96 7.43 35.88
CA ASP A 265 16.39 7.41 35.58
C ASP A 265 16.68 7.75 34.11
N PHE A 266 16.48 9.01 33.73
CA PHE A 266 16.92 9.50 32.42
C PHE A 266 18.44 9.62 32.36
N VAL A 267 19.07 8.74 31.58
CA VAL A 267 20.52 8.74 31.28
C VAL A 267 20.85 9.82 30.26
N ASN A 268 19.98 10.04 29.27
CA ASN A 268 20.16 11.01 28.20
C ASN A 268 18.83 11.66 27.76
N VAL A 269 18.94 12.71 26.95
CA VAL A 269 17.79 13.42 26.37
C VAL A 269 16.96 12.54 25.42
N GLU A 270 17.60 11.58 24.75
CA GLU A 270 16.95 10.65 23.81
C GLU A 270 15.87 9.80 24.50
N GLN A 271 16.11 9.36 25.73
CA GLN A 271 15.13 8.60 26.52
C GLN A 271 13.88 9.40 26.84
N LEU A 272 14.01 10.71 27.12
CA LEU A 272 12.87 11.60 27.32
C LEU A 272 12.08 11.76 26.02
N ASP A 273 12.78 11.96 24.89
CA ASP A 273 12.16 12.05 23.56
C ASP A 273 11.39 10.76 23.21
N ARG A 274 11.98 9.60 23.49
CA ARG A 274 11.33 8.31 23.25
C ARG A 274 10.06 8.14 24.07
N LEU A 275 10.07 8.47 25.37
CA LEU A 275 8.88 8.37 26.21
C LEU A 275 7.78 9.32 25.75
N GLN A 276 8.10 10.58 25.44
CA GLN A 276 7.06 11.53 25.02
C GLN A 276 6.41 11.09 23.70
N ARG A 277 7.18 10.52 22.75
CA ARG A 277 6.62 9.95 21.51
C ARG A 277 5.71 8.74 21.79
N ILE A 278 6.10 7.82 22.69
CA ILE A 278 5.25 6.67 23.07
C ILE A 278 3.96 7.13 23.74
N ILE A 279 4.03 8.11 24.65
CA ILE A 279 2.85 8.68 25.32
C ILE A 279 1.90 9.30 24.30
N ARG A 280 2.42 10.05 23.33
CA ARG A 280 1.61 10.63 22.25
C ARG A 280 1.01 9.58 21.33
N LEU A 281 1.78 8.59 20.90
CA LEU A 281 1.27 7.50 20.07
C LEU A 281 0.13 6.75 20.76
N GLN A 282 0.28 6.44 22.05
CA GLN A 282 -0.79 5.83 22.85
C GLN A 282 -2.04 6.72 22.86
N ARG A 283 -1.88 8.03 23.15
CA ARG A 283 -3.01 8.98 23.19
C ARG A 283 -3.72 9.12 21.84
N TRP A 284 -2.97 9.21 20.74
CA TRP A 284 -3.55 9.42 19.41
C TRP A 284 -4.19 8.16 18.81
N THR A 285 -3.70 6.97 19.18
CA THR A 285 -4.19 5.69 18.64
C THR A 285 -5.15 4.97 19.57
N ASN A 286 -5.16 5.34 20.85
CA ASN A 286 -5.84 4.64 21.93
C ASN A 286 -5.41 3.15 22.08
N ILE A 287 -4.22 2.78 21.59
CA ILE A 287 -3.65 1.44 21.74
C ILE A 287 -2.98 1.34 23.13
N PRO A 288 -3.26 0.32 23.96
CA PRO A 288 -2.66 0.18 25.28
C PRO A 288 -1.11 0.26 25.27
N TYR A 289 -0.50 0.82 26.33
CA TYR A 289 0.96 1.00 26.41
C TYR A 289 1.75 -0.30 26.20
N THR A 290 1.22 -1.42 26.68
CA THR A 290 1.83 -2.75 26.54
C THR A 290 1.90 -3.18 25.06
N GLU A 291 0.84 -2.92 24.31
CA GLU A 291 0.69 -3.30 22.92
C GLU A 291 1.42 -2.34 21.98
N ILE A 292 1.33 -1.02 22.20
CA ILE A 292 2.01 -0.03 21.35
C ILE A 292 3.54 -0.13 21.47
N LYS A 293 4.07 -0.42 22.68
CA LYS A 293 5.51 -0.67 22.87
C LYS A 293 5.95 -1.94 22.14
N THR A 294 5.17 -3.01 22.25
CA THR A 294 5.42 -4.26 21.51
C THR A 294 5.38 -4.02 20.00
N PHE A 295 4.42 -3.24 19.52
CA PHE A 295 4.29 -2.86 18.13
C PHE A 295 5.52 -2.09 17.63
N VAL A 296 5.93 -1.02 18.33
CA VAL A 296 7.13 -0.24 17.99
C VAL A 296 8.37 -1.15 17.96
N HIS A 297 8.49 -2.04 18.94
CA HIS A 297 9.59 -3.01 18.97
C HIS A 297 9.60 -3.94 17.76
N CYS A 298 8.46 -4.53 17.40
CA CYS A 298 8.33 -5.41 16.26
C CYS A 298 8.65 -4.68 14.94
N VAL A 299 8.18 -3.44 14.78
CA VAL A 299 8.45 -2.64 13.59
C VAL A 299 9.93 -2.26 13.47
N ALA A 300 10.54 -1.77 14.55
CA ALA A 300 11.97 -1.44 14.57
C ALA A 300 12.83 -2.68 14.28
N SER A 301 12.48 -3.84 14.86
CA SER A 301 13.18 -5.10 14.62
C SER A 301 13.05 -5.56 13.16
N ALA A 302 11.86 -5.44 12.57
CA ALA A 302 11.64 -5.80 11.16
C ALA A 302 12.36 -4.86 10.17
N GLY A 303 12.60 -3.60 10.58
CA GLY A 303 13.44 -2.64 9.86
C GLY A 303 14.95 -2.81 10.08
N ALA A 304 15.36 -3.79 10.91
CA ALA A 304 16.75 -4.00 11.33
C ALA A 304 17.40 -2.76 11.97
N GLU A 305 16.62 -2.00 12.72
CA GLU A 305 17.10 -0.83 13.47
C GLU A 305 18.07 -1.26 14.57
N VAL A 306 19.14 -0.49 14.77
CA VAL A 306 20.12 -0.74 15.85
C VAL A 306 19.44 -0.61 17.22
N ASN A 307 18.55 0.37 17.35
CA ASN A 307 17.74 0.57 18.54
C ASN A 307 16.34 0.00 18.31
N THR A 308 15.99 -1.00 19.11
CA THR A 308 14.71 -1.73 18.98
C THR A 308 13.49 -0.92 19.44
N PHE A 309 13.63 0.37 19.77
CA PHE A 309 12.52 1.28 20.05
C PHE A 309 12.61 2.59 19.25
N THR A 310 13.26 2.57 18.08
CA THR A 310 13.22 3.69 17.13
C THR A 310 11.79 3.90 16.62
N ILE A 311 11.28 5.13 16.75
CA ILE A 311 10.03 5.57 16.14
C ILE A 311 10.40 6.40 14.91
N ASN A 312 10.00 5.92 13.74
CA ASN A 312 10.35 6.52 12.45
C ASN A 312 9.20 6.32 11.43
N ASP A 313 9.47 6.56 10.16
CA ASP A 313 8.44 6.47 9.13
C ASP A 313 7.88 5.05 8.95
N ASN A 314 8.67 4.01 9.21
CA ASN A 314 8.15 2.63 9.19
C ASN A 314 7.14 2.40 10.32
N THR A 315 7.28 3.08 11.46
CA THR A 315 6.27 3.06 12.53
C THR A 315 4.94 3.61 12.01
N LEU A 316 4.99 4.73 11.27
CA LEU A 316 3.81 5.31 10.64
C LEU A 316 3.20 4.43 9.55
N ARG A 317 4.02 3.89 8.64
CA ARG A 317 3.56 3.01 7.57
C ARG A 317 2.89 1.75 8.12
N ALA A 318 3.53 1.10 9.09
CA ALA A 318 2.99 -0.10 9.72
C ALA A 318 1.70 0.21 10.50
N LEU A 319 1.64 1.35 11.20
CA LEU A 319 0.44 1.77 11.93
C LEU A 319 -0.71 2.06 10.97
N GLY A 320 -0.41 2.71 9.84
CA GLY A 320 -1.38 2.97 8.79
C GLY A 320 -1.94 1.70 8.15
N VAL A 321 -1.07 0.76 7.76
CA VAL A 321 -1.51 -0.53 7.20
C VAL A 321 -2.30 -1.33 8.24
N TYR A 322 -1.90 -1.33 9.52
CA TYR A 322 -2.68 -1.94 10.60
C TYR A 322 -4.07 -1.32 10.73
N ARG A 323 -4.17 0.02 10.77
CA ARG A 323 -5.46 0.72 10.86
C ARG A 323 -6.36 0.39 9.67
N TYR A 324 -5.80 0.41 8.47
CA TYR A 324 -6.52 0.04 7.25
C TYR A 324 -7.06 -1.40 7.32
N LEU A 325 -6.22 -2.37 7.69
CA LEU A 325 -6.63 -3.77 7.75
C LEU A 325 -7.59 -4.05 8.91
N SER A 326 -7.42 -3.43 10.08
CA SER A 326 -8.29 -3.63 11.24
C SER A 326 -9.71 -3.09 11.06
N GLN A 327 -9.90 -2.14 10.13
CA GLN A 327 -11.23 -1.69 9.73
C GLN A 327 -11.96 -2.68 8.82
N ARG A 328 -11.22 -3.55 8.10
CA ARG A 328 -11.77 -4.47 7.09
C ARG A 328 -11.77 -5.93 7.54
N TYR A 329 -10.83 -6.29 8.40
CA TYR A 329 -10.57 -7.65 8.86
C TYR A 329 -10.41 -7.70 10.38
N THR A 330 -10.67 -8.86 10.97
CA THR A 330 -10.42 -9.09 12.40
C THR A 330 -8.95 -9.36 12.66
N VAL A 331 -8.23 -8.32 13.09
CA VAL A 331 -6.83 -8.37 13.51
C VAL A 331 -6.57 -7.40 14.66
N SER A 332 -5.98 -7.88 15.75
CA SER A 332 -5.51 -6.99 16.83
C SER A 332 -4.10 -6.46 16.53
N VAL A 333 -3.70 -5.37 17.18
CA VAL A 333 -2.33 -4.84 17.02
C VAL A 333 -1.28 -5.84 17.51
N GLU A 334 -1.59 -6.66 18.52
CA GLU A 334 -0.69 -7.72 18.98
C GLU A 334 -0.49 -8.80 17.93
N GLU A 335 -1.58 -9.23 17.27
CA GLU A 335 -1.50 -10.19 16.17
C GLU A 335 -0.76 -9.61 14.96
N PHE A 336 -1.03 -8.35 14.61
CA PHE A 336 -0.33 -7.64 13.54
C PHE A 336 1.17 -7.49 13.84
N SER A 337 1.53 -7.18 15.08
CA SER A 337 2.93 -7.09 15.53
C SER A 337 3.66 -8.43 15.39
N ALA A 338 2.98 -9.53 15.73
CA ALA A 338 3.50 -10.88 15.53
C ALA A 338 3.60 -11.27 14.04
N MET A 339 2.77 -10.70 13.16
CA MET A 339 2.92 -10.83 11.71
C MET A 339 4.10 -10.02 11.17
N VAL A 340 4.41 -8.84 11.74
CA VAL A 340 5.54 -8.01 11.30
C VAL A 340 6.89 -8.58 11.78
N HIS A 341 6.94 -9.17 12.98
CA HIS A 341 8.18 -9.74 13.55
C HIS A 341 7.93 -11.08 14.26
N HIS A 342 8.08 -11.14 15.59
CA HIS A 342 7.96 -12.36 16.39
C HIS A 342 6.74 -12.30 17.32
N LEU A 343 6.21 -13.49 17.63
CA LEU A 343 5.21 -13.68 18.67
C LEU A 343 5.71 -13.16 20.02
N SER A 344 4.82 -12.53 20.80
CA SER A 344 5.14 -12.21 22.19
C SER A 344 5.21 -13.48 23.03
N VAL A 345 6.32 -13.64 23.75
CA VAL A 345 6.58 -14.71 24.73
C VAL A 345 6.53 -14.21 26.17
N HIS A 346 6.20 -12.93 26.37
CA HIS A 346 6.06 -12.35 27.69
C HIS A 346 4.58 -12.17 28.01
N ARG A 347 4.16 -12.68 29.17
CA ARG A 347 2.87 -12.36 29.76
C ARG A 347 2.96 -10.97 30.38
N VAL A 348 1.91 -10.18 30.14
CA VAL A 348 1.71 -8.87 30.77
C VAL A 348 0.30 -8.83 31.35
N GLY A 349 0.16 -8.49 32.63
CA GLY A 349 -1.12 -8.55 33.32
C GLY A 349 -1.64 -9.98 33.50
N GLN A 350 -2.95 -10.16 33.35
CA GLN A 350 -3.61 -11.45 33.53
C GLN A 350 -3.59 -12.33 32.27
N ALA A 351 -3.34 -11.75 31.09
CA ALA A 351 -3.35 -12.48 29.83
C ALA A 351 -2.03 -13.25 29.62
N PRO A 352 -2.06 -14.56 29.33
CA PRO A 352 -0.86 -15.29 28.94
C PRO A 352 -0.23 -14.71 27.68
N ALA A 353 1.07 -14.95 27.50
CA ALA A 353 1.80 -14.53 26.30
C ALA A 353 1.09 -15.02 25.03
N LEU A 354 1.18 -14.28 23.93
CA LEU A 354 0.55 -14.69 22.67
C LEU A 354 1.05 -16.06 22.21
N TYR A 355 2.34 -16.35 22.39
CA TYR A 355 2.93 -17.67 22.13
C TYR A 355 2.18 -18.79 22.87
N ASP A 356 1.90 -18.61 24.17
CA ASP A 356 1.22 -19.62 24.98
C ASP A 356 -0.26 -19.73 24.63
N ARG A 357 -0.93 -18.60 24.35
CA ARG A 357 -2.32 -18.60 23.87
C ARG A 357 -2.50 -19.37 22.57
N VAL A 358 -1.49 -19.33 21.70
CA VAL A 358 -1.50 -20.05 20.42
C VAL A 358 -1.12 -21.51 20.60
N TYR A 359 0.07 -21.80 21.15
CA TYR A 359 0.67 -23.14 21.11
C TYR A 359 0.51 -23.97 22.39
N ASN A 360 0.23 -23.33 23.53
CA ASN A 360 0.18 -23.96 24.85
C ASN A 360 -1.18 -23.78 25.52
N SER A 361 -2.27 -23.82 24.73
CA SER A 361 -3.61 -23.78 25.30
C SER A 361 -3.92 -25.08 26.04
N ASP A 362 -4.19 -24.99 27.35
CA ASP A 362 -4.58 -26.12 28.21
C ASP A 362 -5.83 -26.88 27.71
N ARG A 363 -6.60 -26.28 26.81
CA ARG A 363 -7.78 -26.91 26.18
C ARG A 363 -7.40 -27.94 25.11
N LEU A 364 -6.23 -27.79 24.49
CA LEU A 364 -5.84 -28.54 23.30
C LEU A 364 -4.80 -29.62 23.61
N PHE A 365 -3.93 -29.41 24.60
CA PHE A 365 -2.78 -30.29 24.85
C PHE A 365 -2.51 -30.52 26.33
N ASN A 366 -2.09 -31.74 26.68
CA ASN A 366 -1.65 -32.08 28.05
C ASN A 366 -0.17 -31.69 28.30
N ASP A 367 0.64 -31.66 27.25
CA ASP A 367 2.07 -31.32 27.32
C ASP A 367 2.33 -30.02 26.54
N ALA A 368 3.11 -29.11 27.12
CA ALA A 368 3.45 -27.85 26.47
C ALA A 368 4.50 -28.01 25.36
N LEU A 369 4.47 -27.10 24.38
CA LEU A 369 5.48 -26.94 23.35
C LEU A 369 6.54 -25.95 23.83
N THR A 370 7.74 -26.48 24.13
CA THR A 370 8.87 -25.72 24.67
C THR A 370 9.83 -25.25 23.58
N LEU A 371 10.30 -24.01 23.69
CA LEU A 371 11.35 -23.44 22.85
C LEU A 371 12.73 -23.71 23.47
N ASP A 372 13.34 -24.84 23.11
CA ASP A 372 14.65 -25.30 23.59
C ASP A 372 15.79 -25.07 22.58
N GLY A 373 15.47 -24.58 21.38
CA GLY A 373 16.43 -24.32 20.31
C GLY A 373 16.97 -25.57 19.61
N SER A 374 16.44 -26.77 19.92
CA SER A 374 16.83 -27.99 19.22
C SER A 374 16.48 -27.90 17.74
N LEU A 375 17.13 -28.71 16.90
CA LEU A 375 16.68 -28.88 15.51
C LEU A 375 15.24 -29.38 15.50
N PHE A 376 14.44 -28.90 14.54
CA PHE A 376 13.05 -29.31 14.38
C PHE A 376 12.87 -29.95 13.01
N LYS A 377 12.71 -31.29 12.98
CA LYS A 377 12.51 -32.02 11.73
C LYS A 377 11.03 -31.95 11.33
N LEU A 378 10.74 -31.18 10.30
CA LEU A 378 9.37 -30.93 9.85
C LEU A 378 8.74 -32.11 9.09
N ASP A 379 9.58 -33.04 8.61
CA ASP A 379 9.23 -34.28 7.91
C ASP A 379 9.46 -35.53 8.76
N ALA A 380 9.69 -35.34 10.07
CA ALA A 380 9.89 -36.40 11.05
C ALA A 380 8.78 -37.45 11.03
N ARG A 381 9.20 -38.72 11.12
CA ARG A 381 8.33 -39.87 11.40
C ARG A 381 8.56 -40.43 12.80
N ASP A 382 9.50 -39.86 13.55
CA ASP A 382 9.77 -40.16 14.94
C ASP A 382 8.78 -39.47 15.88
N ASP A 383 8.45 -40.13 16.99
CA ASP A 383 7.30 -39.78 17.82
C ASP A 383 7.38 -38.35 18.40
N SER A 384 8.55 -37.85 18.79
CA SER A 384 8.66 -36.56 19.49
C SER A 384 8.46 -35.34 18.59
N ASP A 385 9.12 -35.29 17.42
CA ASP A 385 8.94 -34.20 16.45
C ASP A 385 7.60 -34.31 15.73
N LEU A 386 7.07 -35.53 15.51
CA LEU A 386 5.74 -35.74 14.96
C LEU A 386 4.64 -35.21 15.90
N ILE A 387 4.76 -35.42 17.22
CA ILE A 387 3.86 -34.81 18.22
C ILE A 387 3.92 -33.28 18.12
N ALA A 388 5.11 -32.68 18.03
CA ALA A 388 5.24 -31.24 17.90
C ALA A 388 4.59 -30.71 16.61
N VAL A 389 4.75 -31.41 15.49
CA VAL A 389 4.08 -31.09 14.21
C VAL A 389 2.55 -31.11 14.37
N HIS A 390 1.99 -32.16 14.98
CA HIS A 390 0.56 -32.26 15.21
C HIS A 390 0.04 -31.15 16.14
N LYS A 391 0.80 -30.78 17.17
CA LYS A 391 0.47 -29.65 18.05
C LYS A 391 0.45 -28.32 17.28
N VAL A 392 1.46 -28.05 16.45
CA VAL A 392 1.49 -26.86 15.59
C VAL A 392 0.28 -26.83 14.67
N CYS A 393 -0.03 -27.96 14.02
CA CYS A 393 -1.19 -28.09 13.13
C CYS A 393 -2.50 -27.74 13.85
N ALA A 394 -2.75 -28.37 14.99
CA ALA A 394 -3.97 -28.16 15.78
C ALA A 394 -4.05 -26.72 16.33
N SER A 395 -2.94 -26.17 16.82
CA SER A 395 -2.86 -24.78 17.34
C SER A 395 -3.22 -23.74 16.29
N LEU A 396 -2.75 -23.95 15.05
CA LEU A 396 -2.96 -23.02 13.95
C LEU A 396 -4.23 -23.32 13.15
N GLY A 397 -4.94 -24.40 13.46
CA GLY A 397 -6.12 -24.84 12.70
C GLY A 397 -5.79 -25.22 11.26
N VAL A 398 -4.62 -25.82 11.03
CA VAL A 398 -4.17 -26.28 9.70
C VAL A 398 -4.07 -27.80 9.69
N LEU A 399 -4.27 -28.41 8.51
CA LEU A 399 -4.17 -29.85 8.35
C LEU A 399 -2.71 -30.28 8.09
N ASN A 400 -2.33 -31.46 8.59
CA ASN A 400 -1.05 -32.09 8.26
C ASN A 400 -1.10 -32.75 6.87
N THR A 401 -1.18 -31.92 5.83
CA THR A 401 -1.22 -32.34 4.42
C THR A 401 -0.13 -31.62 3.62
N PRO A 402 0.26 -32.13 2.44
CA PRO A 402 1.23 -31.46 1.57
C PRO A 402 0.84 -30.03 1.18
N THR A 403 -0.46 -29.73 1.10
CA THR A 403 -0.99 -28.43 0.68
C THR A 403 -1.23 -27.44 1.83
N SER A 404 -1.14 -27.89 3.09
CA SER A 404 -1.33 -27.05 4.27
C SER A 404 -0.03 -26.96 5.08
N PHE A 405 0.15 -27.77 6.13
CA PHE A 405 1.38 -27.78 6.91
C PHE A 405 2.62 -28.08 6.06
N GLY A 406 2.53 -29.04 5.13
CA GLY A 406 3.64 -29.39 4.24
C GLY A 406 4.12 -28.22 3.38
N ALA A 407 3.19 -27.40 2.88
CA ALA A 407 3.52 -26.19 2.11
C ALA A 407 4.24 -25.16 2.99
N MET A 408 3.79 -24.93 4.23
CA MET A 408 4.48 -24.05 5.18
C MET A 408 5.89 -24.56 5.50
N SER A 409 6.02 -25.85 5.79
CA SER A 409 7.29 -26.50 6.12
C SER A 409 8.30 -26.39 5.00
N GLN A 410 7.87 -26.59 3.75
CA GLN A 410 8.74 -26.41 2.57
C GLN A 410 9.26 -24.97 2.47
N ARG A 411 8.40 -23.96 2.70
CA ARG A 411 8.82 -22.56 2.64
C ARG A 411 9.74 -22.17 3.80
N ILE A 412 9.48 -22.68 5.00
CA ILE A 412 10.37 -22.49 6.14
C ILE A 412 11.74 -23.09 5.84
N GLN A 413 11.82 -24.33 5.36
CA GLN A 413 13.11 -24.95 4.98
C GLN A 413 13.85 -24.19 3.87
N GLN A 414 13.11 -23.49 3.00
CA GLN A 414 13.69 -22.70 1.91
C GLN A 414 14.32 -21.39 2.39
N TYR A 415 13.74 -20.73 3.41
CA TYR A 415 14.14 -19.37 3.82
C TYR A 415 14.70 -19.28 5.25
N LEU A 416 14.53 -20.31 6.06
CA LEU A 416 14.94 -20.39 7.46
C LEU A 416 15.57 -21.77 7.76
N THR A 417 16.30 -21.87 8.87
CA THR A 417 16.73 -23.16 9.42
C THR A 417 15.77 -23.57 10.53
N PRO A 418 14.92 -24.61 10.34
CA PRO A 418 13.88 -24.94 11.30
C PRO A 418 14.46 -25.46 12.62
N LYS A 419 14.12 -24.77 13.71
CA LYS A 419 14.46 -25.11 15.09
C LYS A 419 13.24 -24.95 15.98
N LYS A 420 13.29 -25.52 17.19
CA LYS A 420 12.33 -25.25 18.25
C LYS A 420 12.62 -23.88 18.88
N ASP A 421 12.51 -22.83 18.08
CA ASP A 421 12.82 -21.45 18.42
C ASP A 421 11.70 -20.47 18.04
N LEU A 422 11.79 -19.25 18.56
CA LEU A 422 10.75 -18.25 18.36
C LEU A 422 10.60 -17.84 16.89
N ALA A 423 11.69 -17.83 16.12
CA ALA A 423 11.67 -17.45 14.71
C ALA A 423 10.83 -18.45 13.88
N THR A 424 11.06 -19.75 14.06
CA THR A 424 10.35 -20.82 13.34
C THR A 424 8.86 -20.81 13.69
N PHE A 425 8.52 -20.69 14.98
CA PHE A 425 7.12 -20.72 15.45
C PHE A 425 6.37 -19.43 15.13
N SER A 426 7.03 -18.28 15.10
CA SER A 426 6.45 -17.03 14.61
C SER A 426 6.20 -17.10 13.10
N SER A 427 7.08 -17.75 12.35
CA SER A 427 6.88 -17.96 10.91
C SER A 427 5.65 -18.81 10.60
N PHE A 428 5.48 -19.95 11.29
CA PHE A 428 4.26 -20.77 11.15
C PHE A 428 2.99 -19.99 11.49
N TYR A 429 2.99 -19.28 12.62
CA TYR A 429 1.86 -18.46 13.04
C TYR A 429 1.50 -17.39 12.00
N ARG A 430 2.50 -16.65 11.51
CA ARG A 430 2.31 -15.61 10.49
C ARG A 430 1.68 -16.17 9.23
N GLN A 431 2.23 -17.25 8.68
CA GLN A 431 1.74 -17.89 7.46
C GLN A 431 0.27 -18.34 7.63
N ALA A 432 -0.05 -19.01 8.74
CA ALA A 432 -1.41 -19.47 9.01
C ALA A 432 -2.40 -18.31 9.28
N ARG A 433 -2.00 -17.29 10.05
CA ARG A 433 -2.87 -16.15 10.34
C ARG A 433 -3.07 -15.24 9.13
N LEU A 434 -2.07 -15.03 8.26
CA LEU A 434 -2.23 -14.27 7.02
C LEU A 434 -3.18 -14.96 6.04
N ALA A 435 -3.07 -16.28 5.88
CA ALA A 435 -4.03 -17.06 5.09
C ALA A 435 -5.46 -16.87 5.63
N ARG A 436 -5.64 -16.98 6.96
CA ARG A 436 -6.95 -16.74 7.60
C ARG A 436 -7.43 -15.29 7.46
N LEU A 437 -6.54 -14.31 7.59
CA LEU A 437 -6.87 -12.88 7.49
C LEU A 437 -7.56 -12.58 6.15
N PHE A 438 -7.02 -13.12 5.06
CA PHE A 438 -7.54 -12.94 3.70
C PHE A 438 -8.59 -13.98 3.29
N GLY A 439 -9.01 -14.88 4.18
CA GLY A 439 -9.97 -15.93 3.87
C GLY A 439 -9.47 -16.97 2.84
N LEU A 440 -8.16 -17.20 2.78
CA LEU A 440 -7.51 -18.11 1.82
C LEU A 440 -7.04 -19.39 2.50
N SER A 441 -6.90 -20.47 1.73
CA SER A 441 -6.09 -21.61 2.17
C SER A 441 -4.60 -21.23 2.19
N VAL A 442 -3.78 -21.98 2.95
CA VAL A 442 -2.33 -21.76 2.99
C VAL A 442 -1.70 -21.85 1.59
N LEU A 443 -2.13 -22.81 0.79
CA LEU A 443 -1.64 -22.96 -0.58
C LEU A 443 -2.06 -21.78 -1.46
N ASP A 444 -3.33 -21.36 -1.38
CA ASP A 444 -3.85 -20.21 -2.15
C ASP A 444 -3.11 -18.92 -1.79
N MET A 445 -2.80 -18.71 -0.50
CA MET A 445 -2.00 -17.58 -0.04
C MET A 445 -0.64 -17.54 -0.74
N TYR A 446 0.06 -18.67 -0.82
CA TYR A 446 1.34 -18.76 -1.51
C TYR A 446 1.23 -18.57 -3.02
N GLN A 447 0.20 -19.18 -3.62
CA GLN A 447 -0.04 -19.05 -5.05
C GLN A 447 -0.41 -17.62 -5.43
N LEU A 448 -1.12 -16.89 -4.57
CA LEU A 448 -1.42 -15.47 -4.75
C LEU A 448 -0.15 -14.61 -4.61
N ALA A 449 0.65 -14.84 -3.57
CA ALA A 449 1.93 -14.14 -3.39
C ALA A 449 2.87 -14.36 -4.58
N GLU A 450 2.96 -15.60 -5.07
CA GLU A 450 3.71 -15.94 -6.28
C GLU A 450 3.17 -15.23 -7.53
N LEU A 451 1.84 -15.18 -7.68
CA LEU A 451 1.18 -14.52 -8.80
C LEU A 451 1.46 -13.01 -8.83
N LEU A 452 1.50 -12.36 -7.66
CA LEU A 452 1.69 -10.91 -7.53
C LEU A 452 3.16 -10.48 -7.61
N GLY A 453 4.05 -11.17 -6.90
CA GLY A 453 5.46 -10.76 -6.74
C GLY A 453 6.46 -11.91 -6.69
N GLY A 454 6.07 -13.11 -7.12
CA GLY A 454 6.98 -14.26 -7.20
C GLY A 454 7.54 -14.69 -5.84
N THR A 455 8.77 -15.21 -5.87
CA THR A 455 9.44 -15.77 -4.67
C THR A 455 9.76 -14.73 -3.61
N ASP A 456 9.92 -13.46 -3.99
CA ASP A 456 10.22 -12.39 -3.04
C ASP A 456 9.03 -12.11 -2.12
N TYR A 457 7.80 -12.17 -2.64
CA TYR A 457 6.60 -12.03 -1.82
C TYR A 457 6.38 -13.25 -0.92
N ILE A 458 6.63 -14.46 -1.43
CA ILE A 458 6.62 -15.68 -0.58
C ILE A 458 7.60 -15.52 0.58
N LYS A 459 8.82 -15.01 0.32
CA LYS A 459 9.81 -14.75 1.38
C LYS A 459 9.27 -13.79 2.44
N GLN A 460 8.59 -12.72 2.06
CA GLN A 460 7.98 -11.77 3.01
C GLN A 460 6.92 -12.42 3.93
N LEU A 461 6.21 -13.46 3.46
CA LEU A 461 5.25 -14.20 4.30
C LEU A 461 5.93 -15.11 5.34
N VAL A 462 7.17 -15.54 5.06
CA VAL A 462 7.93 -16.49 5.91
C VAL A 462 8.88 -15.76 6.86
N SER A 463 9.55 -14.72 6.38
CA SER A 463 10.51 -13.90 7.11
C SER A 463 10.39 -12.44 6.63
N PRO A 464 9.43 -11.68 7.17
CA PRO A 464 9.16 -10.31 6.77
C PRO A 464 10.35 -9.41 7.07
N SER A 465 10.47 -8.37 6.25
CA SER A 465 11.40 -7.26 6.45
C SER A 465 10.71 -5.96 6.08
N LEU A 466 11.11 -4.85 6.69
CA LEU A 466 10.74 -3.51 6.26
C LEU A 466 11.92 -2.85 5.56
N ARG A 467 11.65 -2.06 4.53
CA ARG A 467 12.69 -1.27 3.85
C ARG A 467 13.22 -0.17 4.78
N ALA A 468 14.35 0.45 4.44
CA ALA A 468 14.89 1.56 5.23
C ALA A 468 13.88 2.72 5.37
N SER A 469 13.82 3.35 6.55
CA SER A 469 12.98 4.55 6.78
C SER A 469 13.33 5.64 5.77
N GLY A 470 12.34 6.37 5.25
CA GLY A 470 12.54 7.36 4.20
C GLY A 470 12.65 6.79 2.77
N SER A 471 12.80 5.47 2.60
CA SER A 471 12.93 4.85 1.27
C SER A 471 11.59 4.36 0.74
N ASN A 472 11.36 4.48 -0.57
CA ASN A 472 10.22 3.87 -1.26
C ASN A 472 10.55 2.49 -1.86
N ALA A 473 11.78 1.99 -1.78
CA ALA A 473 12.17 0.69 -2.36
C ALA A 473 13.19 -0.07 -1.47
N PRO A 474 13.29 -1.42 -1.59
CA PRO A 474 12.47 -2.31 -2.41
C PRO A 474 11.05 -2.51 -1.84
N ALA A 475 10.20 -3.28 -2.54
CA ALA A 475 8.91 -3.71 -2.01
C ALA A 475 9.11 -4.58 -0.76
N ASP A 476 8.34 -4.30 0.28
CA ASP A 476 8.49 -4.92 1.60
C ASP A 476 7.17 -5.56 2.08
N PHE A 477 7.17 -6.12 3.29
CA PHE A 477 6.02 -6.83 3.84
C PHE A 477 4.71 -6.02 3.79
N LEU A 478 4.78 -4.70 4.00
CA LEU A 478 3.58 -3.84 4.00
C LEU A 478 2.97 -3.70 2.59
N ASP A 479 3.79 -3.64 1.55
CA ASP A 479 3.28 -3.64 0.17
C ASP A 479 2.61 -4.96 -0.19
N VAL A 480 3.17 -6.08 0.28
CA VAL A 480 2.60 -7.41 0.07
C VAL A 480 1.18 -7.47 0.66
N LEU A 481 0.99 -6.97 1.88
CA LEU A 481 -0.33 -6.94 2.51
C LEU A 481 -1.33 -6.09 1.70
N MET A 482 -0.92 -4.89 1.27
CA MET A 482 -1.79 -4.00 0.49
C MET A 482 -2.17 -4.60 -0.87
N GLN A 483 -1.24 -5.30 -1.53
CA GLN A 483 -1.49 -5.91 -2.84
C GLN A 483 -2.30 -7.20 -2.74
N MET A 484 -2.11 -7.98 -1.68
CA MET A 484 -2.95 -9.15 -1.40
C MET A 484 -4.39 -8.74 -1.07
N ASP A 485 -4.58 -7.70 -0.24
CA ASP A 485 -5.90 -7.13 0.01
C ASP A 485 -6.58 -6.69 -1.31
N TRP A 486 -5.86 -5.92 -2.14
CA TRP A 486 -6.36 -5.52 -3.45
C TRP A 486 -6.81 -6.71 -4.30
N ALA A 487 -6.02 -7.78 -4.36
CA ALA A 487 -6.33 -8.94 -5.19
C ALA A 487 -7.57 -9.69 -4.68
N VAL A 488 -7.69 -9.86 -3.35
CA VAL A 488 -8.85 -10.49 -2.72
C VAL A 488 -10.12 -9.68 -2.96
N GLN A 489 -10.05 -8.34 -2.83
CA GLN A 489 -11.15 -7.45 -3.15
C GLN A 489 -11.53 -7.52 -4.63
N TRP A 490 -10.53 -7.50 -5.53
CA TRP A 490 -10.77 -7.67 -6.96
C TRP A 490 -11.48 -8.99 -7.23
N PHE A 491 -11.04 -10.12 -6.67
CA PHE A 491 -11.70 -11.41 -6.89
C PHE A 491 -13.16 -11.42 -6.41
N SER A 492 -13.43 -10.81 -5.26
CA SER A 492 -14.78 -10.66 -4.73
C SER A 492 -15.66 -9.82 -5.65
N ASP A 493 -15.23 -8.61 -6.03
CA ASP A 493 -15.97 -7.69 -6.90
C ASP A 493 -16.22 -8.28 -8.29
N ALA A 494 -15.26 -9.05 -8.77
CA ALA A 494 -15.26 -9.76 -10.04
C ALA A 494 -16.18 -10.99 -10.08
N GLY A 495 -16.55 -11.54 -8.91
CA GLY A 495 -17.16 -12.86 -8.81
C GLY A 495 -16.26 -13.98 -9.36
N THR A 496 -14.93 -13.84 -9.24
CA THR A 496 -13.95 -14.84 -9.69
C THR A 496 -13.16 -15.42 -8.52
N SER A 497 -12.25 -16.36 -8.79
CA SER A 497 -11.37 -16.95 -7.78
C SER A 497 -9.92 -17.01 -8.27
N LEU A 498 -8.98 -17.09 -7.32
CA LEU A 498 -7.56 -17.28 -7.62
C LEU A 498 -7.34 -18.49 -8.54
N GLN A 499 -7.99 -19.62 -8.25
CA GLN A 499 -7.87 -20.84 -9.05
C GLN A 499 -8.36 -20.65 -10.49
N THR A 500 -9.45 -19.89 -10.67
CA THR A 500 -9.95 -19.55 -12.01
C THR A 500 -8.93 -18.74 -12.79
N VAL A 501 -8.34 -17.72 -12.16
CA VAL A 501 -7.31 -16.86 -12.78
C VAL A 501 -6.04 -17.66 -13.09
N ARG A 502 -5.58 -18.53 -12.18
CA ARG A 502 -4.41 -19.38 -12.41
C ARG A 502 -4.61 -20.36 -13.58
N ARG A 503 -5.77 -20.98 -13.66
CA ARG A 503 -6.18 -21.82 -14.79
C ARG A 503 -6.21 -21.04 -16.09
N GLN A 504 -6.82 -19.84 -16.09
CA GLN A 504 -6.83 -18.95 -17.25
C GLN A 504 -5.43 -18.54 -17.71
N LEU A 505 -4.48 -18.40 -16.77
CA LEU A 505 -3.09 -18.08 -17.07
C LEU A 505 -2.24 -19.30 -17.45
N LEU A 506 -2.83 -20.50 -17.45
CA LEU A 506 -2.19 -21.79 -17.68
C LEU A 506 -0.98 -22.01 -16.76
N LEU A 507 -1.17 -21.71 -15.46
CA LEU A 507 -0.14 -21.89 -14.44
C LEU A 507 -0.17 -23.27 -13.78
N ASP A 508 -1.29 -23.99 -13.89
CA ASP A 508 -1.47 -25.29 -13.27
C ASP A 508 -1.19 -26.43 -14.26
N ALA A 509 -0.32 -27.37 -13.87
CA ALA A 509 0.24 -28.39 -14.76
C ALA A 509 -0.70 -29.59 -15.05
N VAL A 510 -1.85 -29.69 -14.37
CA VAL A 510 -2.57 -30.97 -14.19
C VAL A 510 -3.85 -31.12 -15.03
N GLU A 511 -4.36 -30.08 -15.69
CA GLU A 511 -5.61 -30.23 -16.45
C GLU A 511 -5.34 -30.62 -17.91
N ALA A 512 -5.06 -31.92 -18.12
CA ALA A 512 -5.02 -32.60 -19.42
C ALA A 512 -6.35 -32.53 -20.19
N GLU A 513 -7.44 -32.13 -19.52
CA GLU A 513 -8.79 -32.01 -20.10
C GLU A 513 -9.15 -30.59 -20.56
N ASN A 514 -8.30 -29.58 -20.34
CA ASN A 514 -8.58 -28.23 -20.83
C ASN A 514 -8.30 -28.13 -22.34
N GLY A 515 -9.32 -27.74 -23.11
CA GLY A 515 -9.19 -27.48 -24.55
C GLY A 515 -8.08 -26.49 -24.91
N ALA A 516 -7.69 -25.59 -24.00
CA ALA A 516 -6.57 -24.67 -24.20
C ALA A 516 -5.21 -25.37 -24.25
N HIS A 517 -4.95 -26.39 -23.42
CA HIS A 517 -3.71 -27.18 -23.49
C HIS A 517 -3.68 -28.03 -24.75
N ALA A 518 -4.80 -28.65 -25.13
CA ALA A 518 -4.93 -29.37 -26.38
C ALA A 518 -4.67 -28.46 -27.60
N TYR A 519 -5.16 -27.22 -27.58
CA TYR A 519 -4.88 -26.22 -28.62
C TYR A 519 -3.39 -25.87 -28.73
N LEU A 520 -2.65 -25.88 -27.63
CA LEU A 520 -1.21 -25.59 -27.62
C LEU A 520 -0.35 -26.78 -28.07
N GLN A 521 -0.87 -28.00 -28.07
CA GLN A 521 -0.11 -29.21 -28.37
C GLN A 521 0.55 -29.18 -29.77
N PRO A 522 -0.14 -28.78 -30.85
CA PRO A 522 0.50 -28.62 -32.16
C PRO A 522 1.64 -27.60 -32.14
N PHE A 523 1.54 -26.51 -31.38
CA PHE A 523 2.60 -25.50 -31.27
C PHE A 523 3.83 -26.05 -30.55
N ILE A 524 3.64 -26.91 -29.55
CA ILE A 524 4.72 -27.59 -28.84
C ILE A 524 5.44 -28.55 -29.80
N GLU A 525 4.68 -29.30 -30.60
CA GLU A 525 5.22 -30.21 -31.62
C GLU A 525 6.01 -29.45 -32.69
N HIS A 526 5.48 -28.34 -33.21
CA HIS A 526 6.19 -27.49 -34.18
C HIS A 526 7.45 -26.85 -33.59
N LEU A 527 7.45 -26.49 -32.30
CA LEU A 527 8.65 -26.00 -31.62
C LEU A 527 9.69 -27.11 -31.47
N SER A 528 9.27 -28.34 -31.16
CA SER A 528 10.19 -29.50 -31.11
C SER A 528 10.76 -29.83 -32.49
N ALA A 529 9.93 -29.75 -33.54
CA ALA A 529 10.36 -29.92 -34.91
C ALA A 529 11.36 -28.82 -35.34
N LEU A 530 11.15 -27.58 -34.90
CA LEU A 530 12.05 -26.46 -35.18
C LEU A 530 13.50 -26.74 -34.74
N GLU A 531 13.70 -27.50 -33.65
CA GLU A 531 15.05 -27.88 -33.19
C GLU A 531 15.77 -28.80 -34.19
N THR A 532 15.04 -29.61 -34.95
CA THR A 532 15.62 -30.47 -36.01
C THR A 532 16.11 -29.68 -37.23
N TYR A 533 15.62 -28.44 -37.40
CA TYR A 533 16.05 -27.53 -38.45
C TYR A 533 17.22 -26.63 -38.01
N ALA A 534 17.74 -26.81 -36.79
CA ALA A 534 18.96 -26.15 -36.37
C ALA A 534 20.15 -26.68 -37.17
N LEU A 535 21.02 -25.77 -37.62
CA LEU A 535 22.27 -26.14 -38.26
C LEU A 535 23.08 -27.04 -37.30
N PRO A 536 23.47 -28.25 -37.72
CA PRO A 536 24.31 -29.13 -36.91
C PRO A 536 25.71 -28.51 -36.75
N ASP A 537 26.46 -28.94 -35.74
CA ASP A 537 27.82 -28.43 -35.51
C ASP A 537 28.75 -28.64 -36.70
N GLU A 538 28.55 -29.70 -37.47
CA GLU A 538 29.24 -30.00 -38.73
C GLU A 538 29.06 -28.92 -39.81
N SER A 539 28.01 -28.11 -39.73
CA SER A 539 27.76 -26.99 -40.64
C SER A 539 28.61 -25.75 -40.31
N PHE A 540 29.45 -25.80 -39.27
CA PHE A 540 30.38 -24.73 -38.88
C PHE A 540 31.87 -25.16 -38.98
N PRO A 541 32.33 -25.75 -40.10
CA PRO A 541 33.64 -26.40 -40.18
C PRO A 541 34.83 -25.43 -40.18
N THR A 542 34.60 -24.14 -40.37
CA THR A 542 35.63 -23.09 -40.51
C THR A 542 35.89 -22.30 -39.22
N LEU A 543 35.25 -22.64 -38.10
CA LEU A 543 35.47 -21.93 -36.84
C LEU A 543 36.81 -22.32 -36.21
N SER A 544 37.65 -21.32 -35.94
CA SER A 544 38.85 -21.48 -35.13
C SER A 544 38.49 -21.64 -33.64
N GLN A 545 39.40 -22.23 -32.86
CA GLN A 545 39.20 -22.42 -31.42
C GLN A 545 38.95 -21.09 -30.67
N GLY A 546 39.54 -19.98 -31.15
CA GLY A 546 39.29 -18.64 -30.60
C GLY A 546 37.89 -18.10 -30.90
N GLU A 547 37.33 -18.43 -32.06
CA GLU A 547 35.96 -18.03 -32.43
C GLU A 547 34.91 -18.83 -31.65
N GLU A 548 35.18 -20.11 -31.34
CA GLU A 548 34.31 -20.91 -30.48
C GLU A 548 34.24 -20.37 -29.05
N GLU A 549 35.36 -19.91 -28.48
CA GLU A 549 35.38 -19.27 -27.15
C GLU A 549 34.59 -17.95 -27.14
N GLU A 550 34.68 -17.13 -28.20
CA GLU A 550 33.87 -15.91 -28.30
C GLU A 550 32.36 -16.23 -28.37
N LEU A 551 31.97 -17.31 -29.04
CA LEU A 551 30.56 -17.74 -29.11
C LEU A 551 30.00 -18.26 -27.77
N LYS A 552 30.84 -18.77 -26.86
CA LYS A 552 30.41 -19.19 -25.51
C LYS A 552 29.90 -18.03 -24.65
N LYS A 553 30.20 -16.78 -25.03
CA LYS A 553 29.66 -15.56 -24.41
C LYS A 553 28.18 -15.31 -24.74
N LEU A 554 27.56 -16.15 -25.56
CA LEU A 554 26.13 -16.08 -25.88
C LEU A 554 25.30 -16.94 -24.93
N ARG A 555 24.15 -16.41 -24.54
CA ARG A 555 23.13 -17.13 -23.76
C ARG A 555 22.53 -18.34 -24.49
N PHE A 556 22.51 -18.30 -25.82
CA PHE A 556 21.92 -19.33 -26.68
C PHE A 556 22.98 -19.87 -27.64
N THR A 557 22.81 -21.11 -28.12
CA THR A 557 23.76 -21.70 -29.09
C THR A 557 23.77 -20.91 -30.40
N LYS A 558 24.87 -21.01 -31.16
CA LYS A 558 25.06 -20.37 -32.48
C LYS A 558 23.86 -20.58 -33.41
N SER A 559 23.39 -21.82 -33.55
CA SER A 559 22.22 -22.16 -34.39
C SER A 559 20.93 -21.54 -33.87
N HIS A 560 20.70 -21.55 -32.55
CA HIS A 560 19.54 -20.88 -31.95
C HIS A 560 19.56 -19.37 -32.18
N VAL A 561 20.72 -18.71 -32.10
CA VAL A 561 20.83 -17.27 -32.37
C VAL A 561 20.47 -16.95 -33.82
N LEU A 562 20.92 -17.76 -34.79
CA LEU A 562 20.56 -17.61 -36.20
C LEU A 562 19.05 -17.76 -36.42
N ILE A 563 18.44 -18.85 -35.95
CA ILE A 563 17.00 -19.08 -36.08
C ILE A 563 16.20 -17.95 -35.42
N LYS A 564 16.53 -17.59 -34.17
CA LYS A 564 15.86 -16.50 -33.45
C LYS A 564 15.96 -15.18 -34.21
N THR A 565 17.10 -14.90 -34.83
CA THR A 565 17.29 -13.68 -35.63
C THR A 565 16.38 -13.70 -36.85
N ILE A 566 16.32 -14.81 -37.58
CA ILE A 566 15.48 -14.96 -38.77
C ILE A 566 14.00 -14.81 -38.42
N LEU A 567 13.50 -15.58 -37.45
CA LEU A 567 12.09 -15.56 -37.06
C LEU A 567 11.65 -14.21 -36.48
N LYS A 568 12.50 -13.53 -35.70
CA LYS A 568 12.20 -12.18 -35.20
C LYS A 568 12.24 -11.11 -36.29
N THR A 569 12.96 -11.35 -37.38
CA THR A 569 13.05 -10.42 -38.51
C THR A 569 11.87 -10.57 -39.46
N TYR A 570 11.46 -11.82 -39.72
CA TYR A 570 10.37 -12.19 -40.60
C TYR A 570 9.30 -13.01 -39.86
N PRO A 571 8.25 -12.34 -39.37
CA PRO A 571 7.09 -13.01 -38.77
C PRO A 571 6.29 -13.87 -39.78
N VAL A 572 6.53 -13.70 -41.07
CA VAL A 572 6.14 -14.61 -42.17
C VAL A 572 7.38 -14.70 -43.06
N LEU A 573 8.00 -15.88 -43.17
CA LEU A 573 9.23 -16.00 -43.96
C LEU A 573 8.93 -15.88 -45.46
N PRO A 574 9.51 -14.87 -46.16
CA PRO A 574 9.43 -14.82 -47.62
C PRO A 574 10.22 -15.96 -48.27
N GLU A 575 9.96 -16.25 -49.55
CA GLU A 575 10.74 -17.26 -50.27
C GLU A 575 12.21 -16.83 -50.47
N THR A 576 12.46 -15.51 -50.55
CA THR A 576 13.79 -14.93 -50.68
C THR A 576 14.11 -14.02 -49.49
N ALA A 577 15.32 -14.17 -48.94
CA ALA A 577 15.77 -13.38 -47.79
C ALA A 577 16.37 -12.03 -48.24
N ASP A 578 15.96 -10.94 -47.61
CA ASP A 578 16.75 -9.70 -47.59
C ASP A 578 17.88 -9.85 -46.56
N LEU A 579 19.08 -10.09 -47.09
CA LEU A 579 20.30 -10.33 -46.32
C LEU A 579 20.75 -9.08 -45.57
N GLU A 580 20.64 -7.88 -46.14
CA GLU A 580 21.08 -6.65 -45.46
C GLU A 580 20.31 -6.43 -44.15
N ARG A 581 18.99 -6.63 -44.21
CA ARG A 581 18.13 -6.57 -43.04
C ARG A 581 18.47 -7.64 -41.99
N LEU A 582 18.75 -8.88 -42.42
CA LEU A 582 19.15 -9.96 -41.51
C LEU A 582 20.49 -9.68 -40.81
N HIS A 583 21.49 -9.15 -41.53
CA HIS A 583 22.78 -8.77 -40.94
C HIS A 583 22.60 -7.69 -39.86
N LYS A 584 21.80 -6.66 -40.15
CA LYS A 584 21.47 -5.60 -39.19
C LYS A 584 20.77 -6.15 -37.95
N MET A 585 19.82 -7.07 -38.13
CA MET A 585 19.07 -7.69 -37.04
C MET A 585 19.89 -8.71 -36.24
N LEU A 586 20.86 -9.37 -36.88
CA LEU A 586 21.82 -10.25 -36.21
C LEU A 586 22.66 -9.46 -35.21
N LYS A 587 23.24 -8.32 -35.61
CA LYS A 587 24.00 -7.44 -34.71
C LYS A 587 23.18 -7.06 -33.46
N LYS A 588 21.90 -6.70 -33.67
CA LYS A 588 20.97 -6.37 -32.57
C LYS A 588 20.67 -7.57 -31.68
N SER A 589 20.47 -8.75 -32.27
CA SER A 589 20.16 -9.99 -31.55
C SER A 589 21.35 -10.46 -30.71
N VAL A 590 22.56 -10.46 -31.29
CA VAL A 590 23.82 -10.76 -30.59
C VAL A 590 23.98 -9.86 -29.38
N LYS A 591 23.83 -8.54 -29.54
CA LYS A 591 23.89 -7.58 -28.42
C LYS A 591 22.90 -7.92 -27.30
N SER A 592 21.69 -8.38 -27.64
CA SER A 592 20.66 -8.75 -26.66
C SER A 592 20.86 -10.10 -25.97
N TYR A 593 21.71 -10.97 -26.52
CA TYR A 593 21.93 -12.33 -26.02
C TYR A 593 23.31 -12.55 -25.40
N LEU A 594 24.14 -11.51 -25.31
CA LEU A 594 25.40 -11.56 -24.59
C LEU A 594 25.19 -11.82 -23.09
N THR A 595 25.99 -12.71 -22.53
CA THR A 595 26.16 -12.84 -21.09
C THR A 595 26.96 -11.65 -20.54
N PRO A 596 26.86 -11.33 -19.23
CA PRO A 596 27.66 -10.27 -18.63
C PRO A 596 29.16 -10.46 -18.96
N LEU A 597 29.77 -9.42 -19.51
CA LEU A 597 31.19 -9.41 -19.90
C LEU A 597 32.08 -9.00 -18.72
N ASN A 598 33.36 -9.33 -18.80
CA ASN A 598 34.37 -8.84 -17.84
C ASN A 598 34.56 -7.31 -18.00
N GLN A 599 34.99 -6.63 -16.92
CA GLN A 599 35.09 -5.16 -16.86
C GLN A 599 35.99 -4.54 -17.94
N ASP A 600 36.94 -5.30 -18.50
CA ASP A 600 37.91 -4.83 -19.49
C ASP A 600 37.48 -5.06 -20.96
N GLU A 601 36.35 -5.74 -21.21
CA GLU A 601 35.90 -6.04 -22.57
C GLU A 601 34.91 -4.99 -23.10
N ASP A 602 35.26 -4.37 -24.24
CA ASP A 602 34.39 -3.48 -24.99
C ASP A 602 33.24 -4.27 -25.65
N GLN A 603 32.02 -4.08 -25.14
CA GLN A 603 30.82 -4.80 -25.59
C GLN A 603 30.56 -4.64 -27.09
N ASP A 604 30.74 -3.46 -27.66
CA ASP A 604 30.41 -3.24 -29.07
C ASP A 604 31.41 -3.96 -29.99
N LYS A 605 32.69 -4.05 -29.58
CA LYS A 605 33.70 -4.83 -30.29
C LYS A 605 33.43 -6.34 -30.21
N VAL A 606 32.98 -6.84 -29.06
CA VAL A 606 32.57 -8.26 -28.91
C VAL A 606 31.37 -8.57 -29.79
N VAL A 607 30.36 -7.68 -29.81
CA VAL A 607 29.18 -7.82 -30.68
C VAL A 607 29.59 -7.87 -32.15
N GLU A 608 30.52 -7.01 -32.60
CA GLU A 608 30.99 -7.01 -33.98
C GLU A 608 31.72 -8.31 -34.35
N ARG A 609 32.62 -8.81 -33.50
CA ARG A 609 33.31 -10.09 -33.73
C ARG A 609 32.33 -11.26 -33.83
N ILE A 610 31.40 -11.37 -32.89
CA ILE A 610 30.40 -12.46 -32.91
C ILE A 610 29.48 -12.34 -34.13
N THR A 611 29.12 -11.11 -34.51
CA THR A 611 28.28 -10.88 -35.71
C THR A 611 29.02 -11.29 -36.99
N SER A 612 30.32 -10.98 -37.11
CA SER A 612 31.12 -11.40 -38.27
C SER A 612 31.30 -12.91 -38.33
N ILE A 613 31.40 -13.58 -37.18
CA ILE A 613 31.49 -15.06 -37.10
C ILE A 613 30.19 -15.72 -37.58
N LEU A 614 29.02 -15.20 -37.18
CA LEU A 614 27.73 -15.82 -37.48
C LEU A 614 27.13 -15.43 -38.84
N SER A 615 27.48 -14.27 -39.38
CA SER A 615 26.96 -13.71 -40.63
C SER A 615 27.02 -14.67 -41.84
N PRO A 616 28.12 -15.39 -42.11
CA PRO A 616 28.21 -16.32 -43.25
C PRO A 616 27.17 -17.44 -43.24
N TYR A 617 26.65 -17.79 -42.07
CA TYR A 617 25.74 -18.92 -41.89
C TYR A 617 24.25 -18.53 -41.98
N LEU A 618 23.93 -17.24 -42.11
CA LEU A 618 22.55 -16.74 -42.19
C LEU A 618 21.78 -17.34 -43.38
N THR A 619 22.41 -17.42 -44.56
CA THR A 619 21.76 -17.94 -45.78
C THR A 619 21.43 -19.43 -45.66
N SER A 620 22.37 -20.21 -45.12
CA SER A 620 22.18 -21.65 -44.89
C SER A 620 21.08 -21.90 -43.86
N ALA A 621 21.11 -21.19 -42.73
CA ALA A 621 20.07 -21.26 -41.71
C ALA A 621 18.69 -20.87 -42.28
N TYR A 622 18.62 -19.83 -43.10
CA TYR A 622 17.39 -19.38 -43.73
C TYR A 622 16.78 -20.44 -44.66
N THR A 623 17.61 -21.01 -45.52
CA THR A 623 17.17 -22.02 -46.50
C THR A 623 16.67 -23.29 -45.80
N GLN A 624 17.35 -23.70 -44.73
CA GLN A 624 16.95 -24.86 -43.93
C GLN A 624 15.62 -24.64 -43.19
N LEU A 625 15.27 -23.40 -42.83
CA LEU A 625 14.02 -23.05 -42.13
C LEU A 625 12.77 -22.99 -43.03
N LEU A 626 12.93 -22.85 -44.36
CA LEU A 626 11.81 -22.68 -45.28
C LEU A 626 10.78 -23.84 -45.26
N PRO A 627 11.18 -25.13 -45.25
CA PRO A 627 10.23 -26.25 -45.18
C PRO A 627 9.41 -26.25 -43.90
N TRP A 628 10.04 -25.95 -42.76
CA TRP A 628 9.37 -25.85 -41.47
C TRP A 628 8.30 -24.75 -41.46
N ASN A 629 8.61 -23.57 -42.01
CA ASN A 629 7.66 -22.48 -42.09
C ASN A 629 6.46 -22.84 -42.97
N LYS A 630 6.67 -23.56 -44.08
CA LYS A 630 5.57 -24.04 -44.94
C LYS A 630 4.65 -25.02 -44.19
N GLN A 631 5.21 -25.96 -43.43
CA GLN A 631 4.44 -26.91 -42.61
C GLN A 631 3.60 -26.21 -41.55
N LEU A 632 4.19 -25.21 -40.87
CA LEU A 632 3.50 -24.43 -39.85
C LEU A 632 2.36 -23.59 -40.44
N VAL A 633 2.58 -22.94 -41.59
CA VAL A 633 1.52 -22.15 -42.23
C VAL A 633 0.38 -23.04 -42.73
N SER A 634 0.68 -24.23 -43.27
CA SER A 634 -0.36 -25.16 -43.74
C SER A 634 -1.30 -25.63 -42.64
N THR A 635 -0.81 -25.76 -41.40
CA THR A 635 -1.65 -26.15 -40.25
C THR A 635 -2.75 -25.12 -39.97
N PHE A 636 -2.48 -23.83 -40.22
CA PHE A 636 -3.49 -22.77 -40.05
C PHE A 636 -4.47 -22.66 -41.22
N SER A 637 -4.10 -23.07 -42.43
CA SER A 637 -4.99 -23.05 -43.60
C SER A 637 -6.01 -24.20 -43.61
N GLU A 638 -5.61 -25.40 -43.18
CA GLU A 638 -6.49 -26.59 -43.19
C GLU A 638 -7.65 -26.53 -42.19
N HIS A 639 -7.53 -25.70 -41.15
CA HIS A 639 -8.51 -25.59 -40.05
C HIS A 639 -9.49 -24.41 -40.21
N SER A 640 -9.44 -23.70 -41.35
CA SER A 640 -10.27 -22.52 -41.63
C SER A 640 -11.68 -22.89 -42.12
N THR A 641 -12.49 -23.48 -41.23
CA THR A 641 -13.92 -23.77 -41.53
C THR A 641 -14.86 -22.62 -41.16
N THR A 642 -14.36 -21.60 -40.46
CA THR A 642 -15.11 -20.41 -40.03
C THR A 642 -14.83 -19.19 -40.90
N ILE A 643 -15.83 -18.30 -41.01
CA ILE A 643 -15.78 -16.98 -41.65
C ILE A 643 -14.86 -16.05 -40.82
N GLU A 644 -13.57 -16.37 -40.69
CA GLU A 644 -12.56 -15.51 -40.07
C GLU A 644 -11.97 -14.56 -41.12
N SER A 645 -11.74 -13.30 -40.73
CA SER A 645 -11.04 -12.35 -41.62
C SER A 645 -9.59 -12.76 -41.86
N SER A 646 -9.07 -12.54 -43.07
CA SER A 646 -7.67 -12.86 -43.43
C SER A 646 -6.65 -12.21 -42.49
N LEU A 647 -6.97 -11.02 -41.95
CA LEU A 647 -6.13 -10.28 -41.00
C LEU A 647 -5.90 -11.04 -39.67
N ILE A 648 -6.91 -11.76 -39.17
CA ILE A 648 -6.80 -12.52 -37.92
C ILE A 648 -5.90 -13.74 -38.12
N ILE A 649 -6.06 -14.44 -39.25
CA ILE A 649 -5.22 -15.59 -39.62
C ILE A 649 -3.75 -15.14 -39.72
N ASP A 650 -3.50 -14.02 -40.41
CA ASP A 650 -2.15 -13.44 -40.51
C ASP A 650 -1.57 -13.09 -39.13
N LYS A 651 -2.35 -12.45 -38.24
CA LYS A 651 -1.90 -12.16 -36.87
C LYS A 651 -1.63 -13.43 -36.07
N ARG A 652 -2.42 -14.50 -36.25
CA ARG A 652 -2.23 -15.81 -35.60
C ARG A 652 -0.90 -16.43 -36.00
N ILE A 653 -0.61 -16.51 -37.29
CA ILE A 653 0.64 -17.06 -37.83
C ILE A 653 1.84 -16.26 -37.30
N LYS A 654 1.77 -14.93 -37.38
CA LYS A 654 2.86 -14.06 -36.90
C LYS A 654 3.10 -14.21 -35.39
N ASN A 655 2.04 -14.35 -34.59
CA ASN A 655 2.16 -14.58 -33.15
C ASN A 655 2.80 -15.95 -32.86
N ALA A 656 2.37 -17.00 -33.57
CA ALA A 656 2.90 -18.34 -33.44
C ALA A 656 4.41 -18.35 -33.68
N ILE A 657 4.86 -17.80 -34.80
CA ILE A 657 6.28 -17.71 -35.17
C ILE A 657 7.08 -16.91 -34.14
N GLN A 658 6.56 -15.75 -33.71
CA GLN A 658 7.24 -14.92 -32.71
C GLN A 658 7.34 -15.62 -31.35
N SER A 659 6.28 -16.32 -30.92
CA SER A 659 6.25 -17.06 -29.66
C SER A 659 7.26 -18.21 -29.68
N MET A 660 7.38 -18.94 -30.79
CA MET A 660 8.36 -20.00 -31.00
C MET A 660 9.78 -19.44 -31.01
N ALA A 661 10.01 -18.30 -31.68
CA ALA A 661 11.29 -17.60 -31.65
C ALA A 661 11.69 -17.21 -30.22
N VAL A 662 10.74 -16.79 -29.37
CA VAL A 662 11.01 -16.52 -27.95
C VAL A 662 11.29 -17.82 -27.18
N ALA A 663 10.47 -18.85 -27.37
CA ALA A 663 10.51 -20.13 -26.65
C ALA A 663 11.77 -20.97 -26.93
N LEU A 664 12.30 -20.92 -28.16
CA LEU A 664 13.41 -21.74 -28.62
C LEU A 664 14.64 -21.64 -27.69
N GLY A 665 15.18 -22.77 -27.24
CA GLY A 665 16.35 -22.81 -26.35
C GLY A 665 16.13 -22.24 -24.93
N GLN A 666 14.88 -21.98 -24.51
CA GLN A 666 14.56 -21.64 -23.13
C GLN A 666 14.18 -22.89 -22.32
N LYS A 667 14.52 -22.90 -21.03
CA LYS A 667 14.16 -23.99 -20.10
C LYS A 667 12.65 -24.16 -19.92
N ASP A 668 11.87 -23.08 -20.06
CA ASP A 668 10.43 -23.06 -19.83
C ASP A 668 9.67 -22.62 -21.09
N SER A 669 9.92 -23.33 -22.19
CA SER A 669 9.44 -23.00 -23.54
C SER A 669 7.92 -22.91 -23.64
N LYS A 670 7.19 -23.76 -22.89
CA LYS A 670 5.72 -23.76 -22.82
C LYS A 670 5.13 -22.43 -22.34
N LYS A 671 5.81 -21.75 -21.40
CA LYS A 671 5.35 -20.47 -20.85
C LYS A 671 5.27 -19.36 -21.90
N ALA A 672 6.14 -19.40 -22.92
CA ALA A 672 6.11 -18.44 -24.02
C ALA A 672 5.01 -18.75 -25.05
N LEU A 673 4.66 -20.04 -25.22
CA LEU A 673 3.63 -20.48 -26.17
C LEU A 673 2.20 -20.19 -25.70
N LYS A 674 1.96 -20.04 -24.40
CA LYS A 674 0.62 -19.81 -23.83
C LYS A 674 -0.09 -18.57 -24.41
N HIS A 675 0.66 -17.58 -24.88
CA HIS A 675 0.09 -16.37 -25.47
C HIS A 675 -0.67 -16.64 -26.78
N ASN A 676 -0.43 -17.78 -27.45
CA ASN A 676 -1.13 -18.14 -28.68
C ASN A 676 -2.62 -18.47 -28.44
N VAL A 677 -3.00 -18.84 -27.20
CA VAL A 677 -4.39 -19.22 -26.90
C VAL A 677 -5.36 -18.04 -27.09
N LEU A 678 -4.93 -16.80 -26.85
CA LEU A 678 -5.79 -15.62 -27.04
C LEU A 678 -6.19 -15.36 -28.50
N VAL A 679 -5.44 -15.90 -29.46
CA VAL A 679 -5.72 -15.73 -30.90
C VAL A 679 -6.52 -16.92 -31.46
N ALA A 680 -6.88 -17.91 -30.63
CA ALA A 680 -7.70 -19.04 -31.05
C ALA A 680 -9.13 -18.58 -31.42
N PRO A 681 -9.79 -19.22 -32.41
CA PRO A 681 -11.15 -18.83 -32.85
C PRO A 681 -12.19 -18.80 -31.72
N ASN A 682 -12.05 -19.72 -30.76
CA ASN A 682 -12.93 -19.91 -29.61
C ASN A 682 -12.22 -19.59 -28.28
N ALA A 683 -11.21 -18.71 -28.30
CA ALA A 683 -10.40 -18.35 -27.13
C ALA A 683 -11.23 -17.95 -25.90
N SER A 684 -12.30 -17.17 -26.08
CA SER A 684 -13.22 -16.80 -25.00
C SER A 684 -13.82 -18.00 -24.29
N SER A 685 -14.22 -19.04 -25.03
CA SER A 685 -14.77 -20.26 -24.45
C SER A 685 -13.67 -21.16 -23.87
N LEU A 686 -12.54 -21.30 -24.56
CA LEU A 686 -11.40 -22.13 -24.12
C LEU A 686 -10.83 -21.68 -22.77
N LEU A 687 -10.80 -20.37 -22.53
CA LEU A 687 -10.29 -19.78 -21.30
C LEU A 687 -11.42 -19.32 -20.36
N ALA A 688 -12.70 -19.54 -20.70
CA ALA A 688 -13.84 -19.01 -19.94
C ALA A 688 -13.69 -17.50 -19.61
N LEU A 689 -13.32 -16.69 -20.60
CA LEU A 689 -13.14 -15.24 -20.44
C LEU A 689 -14.49 -14.53 -20.26
N SER A 690 -14.47 -13.39 -19.59
CA SER A 690 -15.65 -12.53 -19.38
C SER A 690 -16.14 -11.82 -20.64
N VAL A 691 -15.38 -11.86 -21.73
CA VAL A 691 -15.64 -11.12 -22.97
C VAL A 691 -16.11 -12.03 -24.10
N ARG A 692 -16.95 -11.48 -24.98
CA ARG A 692 -17.39 -12.14 -26.21
C ARG A 692 -16.24 -12.29 -27.21
N SER A 693 -16.40 -13.23 -28.15
CA SER A 693 -15.40 -13.49 -29.19
C SER A 693 -15.12 -12.25 -30.06
N ASP A 694 -16.15 -11.47 -30.39
CA ASP A 694 -16.05 -10.29 -31.25
C ASP A 694 -15.18 -9.19 -30.62
N ALA A 695 -15.42 -8.87 -29.34
CA ALA A 695 -14.59 -7.93 -28.58
C ALA A 695 -13.14 -8.44 -28.43
N LEU A 696 -12.95 -9.73 -28.13
CA LEU A 696 -11.62 -10.31 -28.01
C LEU A 696 -10.83 -10.21 -29.32
N GLN A 697 -11.45 -10.55 -30.45
CA GLN A 697 -10.84 -10.41 -31.78
C GLN A 697 -10.45 -8.96 -32.07
N THR A 698 -11.28 -8.00 -31.67
CA THR A 698 -10.96 -6.57 -31.78
C THR A 698 -9.71 -6.21 -30.98
N PHE A 699 -9.58 -6.67 -29.74
CA PHE A 699 -8.37 -6.44 -28.93
C PHE A 699 -7.13 -7.21 -29.42
N VAL A 700 -7.31 -8.37 -30.06
CA VAL A 700 -6.21 -9.09 -30.72
C VAL A 700 -5.69 -8.32 -31.94
N LEU A 701 -6.58 -7.70 -32.72
CA LEU A 701 -6.22 -6.85 -33.85
C LEU A 701 -5.64 -5.51 -33.41
N HIS A 702 -6.11 -4.96 -32.29
CA HIS A 702 -5.68 -3.68 -31.74
C HIS A 702 -5.30 -3.76 -30.25
N PRO A 703 -4.16 -4.38 -29.88
CA PRO A 703 -3.82 -4.61 -28.46
C PRO A 703 -3.64 -3.34 -27.63
N HIS A 704 -3.24 -2.24 -28.28
CA HIS A 704 -3.15 -0.90 -27.68
C HIS A 704 -4.50 -0.35 -27.18
N TRP A 705 -5.63 -0.83 -27.72
CA TRP A 705 -6.98 -0.46 -27.24
C TRP A 705 -7.31 -1.11 -25.89
N LEU A 706 -6.73 -2.26 -25.58
CA LEU A 706 -6.90 -2.86 -24.25
C LEU A 706 -5.94 -2.21 -23.26
N ASP A 707 -4.66 -2.16 -23.62
CA ASP A 707 -3.61 -1.58 -22.78
C ASP A 707 -2.66 -0.70 -23.60
N SER A 708 -2.59 0.58 -23.25
CA SER A 708 -1.74 1.57 -23.90
C SER A 708 -0.24 1.25 -23.84
N SER A 709 0.20 0.33 -22.96
CA SER A 709 1.58 -0.14 -22.95
C SER A 709 1.94 -1.02 -24.16
N ASN A 710 0.93 -1.57 -24.84
CA ASN A 710 1.12 -2.35 -26.06
C ASN A 710 1.18 -1.43 -27.30
N GLY A 711 2.08 -1.74 -28.23
CA GLY A 711 2.06 -1.14 -29.57
C GLY A 711 0.96 -1.74 -30.45
N ALA A 712 0.51 -1.00 -31.47
CA ALA A 712 -0.51 -1.46 -32.42
C ALA A 712 -0.11 -2.75 -33.17
N GLU A 713 1.18 -2.96 -33.40
CA GLU A 713 1.71 -4.16 -34.05
C GLU A 713 2.09 -5.29 -33.10
N ASN A 714 2.07 -5.05 -31.79
CA ASN A 714 2.39 -6.08 -30.81
C ASN A 714 1.31 -7.16 -30.80
N PHE A 715 1.63 -8.32 -30.24
CA PHE A 715 0.64 -9.36 -29.96
C PHE A 715 0.10 -9.20 -28.55
N LEU A 716 -1.20 -9.45 -28.40
CA LEU A 716 -1.82 -9.49 -27.09
C LEU A 716 -1.29 -10.70 -26.30
N LYS A 717 -0.65 -10.45 -25.17
CA LYS A 717 -0.10 -11.49 -24.31
C LYS A 717 -1.13 -11.95 -23.29
N LEU A 718 -1.23 -13.26 -23.08
CA LEU A 718 -1.94 -13.84 -21.93
C LEU A 718 -1.16 -13.57 -20.64
N SER A 719 -1.53 -12.49 -19.95
CA SER A 719 -0.95 -12.02 -18.69
C SER A 719 -2.06 -11.70 -17.67
N LEU A 720 -1.68 -11.54 -16.40
CA LEU A 720 -2.62 -11.16 -15.36
C LEU A 720 -3.30 -9.81 -15.67
N ASN A 721 -2.53 -8.84 -16.17
CA ASN A 721 -3.05 -7.55 -16.63
C ASN A 721 -4.11 -7.70 -17.74
N THR A 722 -3.84 -8.54 -18.74
CA THR A 722 -4.81 -8.78 -19.83
C THR A 722 -6.11 -9.36 -19.29
N LEU A 723 -6.06 -10.35 -18.41
CA LEU A 723 -7.27 -10.92 -17.82
C LEU A 723 -8.04 -9.90 -16.98
N TYR A 724 -7.34 -9.11 -16.17
CA TYR A 724 -7.93 -8.02 -15.41
C TYR A 724 -8.64 -7.01 -16.32
N LEU A 725 -8.00 -6.55 -17.40
CA LEU A 725 -8.58 -5.55 -18.29
C LEU A 725 -9.75 -6.07 -19.11
N LEU A 726 -9.74 -7.34 -19.53
CA LEU A 726 -10.90 -7.98 -20.16
C LEU A 726 -12.08 -8.06 -19.18
N GLN A 727 -11.81 -8.26 -17.90
CA GLN A 727 -12.83 -8.20 -16.86
C GLN A 727 -13.31 -6.78 -16.61
N GLN A 728 -12.41 -5.79 -16.56
CA GLN A 728 -12.80 -4.39 -16.39
C GLN A 728 -13.62 -3.88 -17.58
N PHE A 729 -13.32 -4.31 -18.80
CA PHE A 729 -14.15 -4.03 -19.96
C PHE A 729 -15.61 -4.45 -19.71
N GLN A 730 -15.83 -5.68 -19.25
CA GLN A 730 -17.18 -6.16 -18.91
C GLN A 730 -17.80 -5.41 -17.73
N SER A 731 -17.01 -5.11 -16.69
CA SER A 731 -17.45 -4.33 -15.52
C SER A 731 -17.93 -2.92 -15.91
N LEU A 732 -17.22 -2.27 -16.83
CA LEU A 732 -17.58 -0.94 -17.35
C LEU A 732 -18.90 -0.98 -18.12
N LEU A 733 -19.11 -2.00 -18.97
CA LEU A 733 -20.38 -2.17 -19.69
C LEU A 733 -21.56 -2.31 -18.72
N VAL A 734 -21.41 -3.12 -17.67
CA VAL A 734 -22.47 -3.33 -16.67
C VAL A 734 -22.70 -2.07 -15.83
N HIS A 735 -21.64 -1.46 -15.31
CA HIS A 735 -21.72 -0.33 -14.39
C HIS A 735 -22.32 0.91 -15.05
N TYR A 736 -21.89 1.23 -16.27
CA TYR A 736 -22.36 2.39 -17.03
C TYR A 736 -23.53 2.07 -17.98
N ARG A 737 -24.02 0.82 -17.98
CA ARG A 737 -25.12 0.34 -18.84
C ARG A 737 -24.86 0.60 -20.33
N LEU A 738 -23.62 0.37 -20.76
CA LEU A 738 -23.17 0.56 -22.14
C LEU A 738 -23.35 -0.73 -22.96
N ASN A 739 -23.61 -0.59 -24.26
CA ASN A 739 -23.48 -1.71 -25.17
C ASN A 739 -22.02 -1.91 -25.59
N GLU A 740 -21.64 -3.16 -25.87
CA GLU A 740 -20.31 -3.52 -26.35
C GLU A 740 -19.90 -2.72 -27.59
N SER A 741 -20.83 -2.55 -28.54
CA SER A 741 -20.62 -1.77 -29.76
C SER A 741 -20.29 -0.31 -29.49
N ASP A 742 -20.94 0.31 -28.50
CA ASP A 742 -20.80 1.75 -28.23
C ASP A 742 -19.39 2.05 -27.70
N LEU A 743 -18.91 1.21 -26.79
CA LEU A 743 -17.57 1.34 -26.24
C LEU A 743 -16.48 1.01 -27.27
N LEU A 744 -16.66 -0.01 -28.10
CA LEU A 744 -15.72 -0.31 -29.19
C LEU A 744 -15.71 0.79 -30.27
N ASN A 745 -16.85 1.40 -30.58
CA ASN A 745 -16.94 2.54 -31.49
C ASN A 745 -16.24 3.78 -30.91
N TYR A 746 -16.36 4.02 -29.60
CA TYR A 746 -15.58 5.06 -28.93
C TYR A 746 -14.08 4.83 -29.07
N LEU A 747 -13.60 3.61 -28.75
CA LEU A 747 -12.19 3.25 -28.87
C LEU A 747 -11.68 3.37 -30.31
N LYS A 748 -12.49 2.98 -31.29
CA LYS A 748 -12.17 3.17 -32.71
C LYS A 748 -12.01 4.65 -33.06
N ARG A 749 -12.93 5.52 -32.61
CA ARG A 749 -12.91 6.96 -32.89
C ARG A 749 -11.72 7.66 -32.23
N VAL A 750 -11.43 7.37 -30.96
CA VAL A 750 -10.33 8.03 -30.21
C VAL A 750 -8.93 7.63 -30.69
N ASN A 751 -8.81 6.43 -31.30
CA ASN A 751 -7.57 5.93 -31.89
C ASN A 751 -7.42 6.26 -33.39
N ASP A 752 -8.42 6.86 -34.03
CA ASP A 752 -8.31 7.31 -35.41
C ASP A 752 -7.37 8.53 -35.50
N LYS A 753 -6.44 8.50 -36.47
CA LYS A 753 -5.48 9.59 -36.70
C LYS A 753 -6.14 10.84 -37.28
N SER A 754 -7.35 10.70 -37.84
CA SER A 754 -8.16 11.80 -38.38
C SER A 754 -9.07 12.46 -37.34
N ALA A 755 -9.02 12.00 -36.08
CA ALA A 755 -10.03 12.31 -35.07
C ALA A 755 -10.12 13.78 -34.65
N ASP A 756 -11.35 14.12 -34.28
CA ASP A 756 -11.88 15.41 -33.82
C ASP A 756 -11.08 16.13 -32.73
N ASN A 757 -11.44 17.38 -32.47
CA ASN A 757 -10.87 18.20 -31.39
C ASN A 757 -10.94 17.44 -30.04
N GLU A 758 -9.89 17.50 -29.22
CA GLU A 758 -9.79 16.74 -27.96
C GLU A 758 -10.99 17.01 -27.02
N ALA A 759 -11.52 18.23 -27.05
CA ALA A 759 -12.72 18.62 -26.32
C ALA A 759 -13.95 17.78 -26.71
N GLU A 760 -14.14 17.46 -27.99
CA GLU A 760 -15.29 16.68 -28.46
C GLU A 760 -15.19 15.22 -28.01
N LEU A 761 -13.98 14.66 -27.98
CA LEU A 761 -13.74 13.31 -27.47
C LEU A 761 -14.02 13.21 -25.97
N ILE A 762 -13.70 14.24 -25.19
CA ILE A 762 -14.04 14.32 -23.77
C ILE A 762 -15.55 14.46 -23.58
N VAL A 763 -16.24 15.27 -24.39
CA VAL A 763 -17.71 15.38 -24.35
C VAL A 763 -18.38 14.05 -24.69
N HIS A 764 -17.86 13.31 -25.67
CA HIS A 764 -18.35 11.97 -25.97
C HIS A 764 -18.14 11.01 -24.80
N LEU A 765 -16.95 10.99 -24.20
CA LEU A 765 -16.66 10.17 -23.02
C LEU A 765 -17.56 10.55 -21.82
N SER A 766 -17.77 11.85 -21.61
CA SER A 766 -18.67 12.40 -20.60
C SER A 766 -20.09 11.86 -20.76
N GLY A 767 -20.60 11.82 -22.00
CA GLY A 767 -21.90 11.21 -22.32
C GLY A 767 -21.98 9.71 -22.01
N LEU A 768 -20.91 8.96 -22.30
CA LEU A 768 -20.85 7.51 -22.01
C LEU A 768 -20.81 7.21 -20.51
N LEU A 769 -20.02 7.97 -19.74
CA LEU A 769 -19.85 7.72 -18.32
C LEU A 769 -20.93 8.39 -17.45
N GLY A 770 -21.75 9.27 -18.03
CA GLY A 770 -22.67 10.12 -17.27
C GLY A 770 -21.95 11.05 -16.28
N TRP A 771 -20.68 11.38 -16.55
CA TRP A 771 -19.83 12.19 -15.68
C TRP A 771 -19.41 13.48 -16.39
N SER A 772 -19.19 14.58 -15.66
CA SER A 772 -19.01 15.89 -16.31
C SER A 772 -17.68 15.98 -17.08
N ALA A 773 -17.73 16.60 -18.26
CA ALA A 773 -16.55 16.82 -19.10
C ALA A 773 -15.46 17.64 -18.39
N SER A 774 -15.85 18.59 -17.52
CA SER A 774 -14.90 19.40 -16.75
C SER A 774 -14.15 18.58 -15.70
N GLU A 775 -14.81 17.62 -15.05
CA GLU A 775 -14.18 16.72 -14.07
C GLU A 775 -13.19 15.76 -14.75
N ILE A 776 -13.60 15.18 -15.89
CA ILE A 776 -12.71 14.33 -16.70
C ILE A 776 -11.49 15.14 -17.17
N THR A 777 -11.70 16.37 -17.63
CA THR A 777 -10.61 17.26 -18.05
C THR A 777 -9.64 17.55 -16.90
N ALA A 778 -10.16 17.78 -15.68
CA ALA A 778 -9.34 18.01 -14.50
C ALA A 778 -8.45 16.80 -14.15
N LEU A 779 -8.97 15.58 -14.30
CA LEU A 779 -8.17 14.36 -14.13
C LEU A 779 -7.03 14.27 -15.14
N LEU A 780 -7.35 14.41 -16.43
CA LEU A 780 -6.40 14.15 -17.52
C LEU A 780 -5.22 15.13 -17.50
N LYS A 781 -5.38 16.34 -16.95
CA LYS A 781 -4.29 17.31 -16.73
C LYS A 781 -3.15 16.75 -15.86
N ASN A 782 -3.41 15.75 -15.03
CA ASN A 782 -2.42 15.12 -14.14
C ASN A 782 -1.90 13.78 -14.68
N THR A 783 -2.13 13.51 -15.97
CA THR A 783 -1.64 12.30 -16.65
C THR A 783 -0.74 12.66 -17.82
N ALA A 784 0.03 11.69 -18.31
CA ALA A 784 0.90 11.88 -19.48
C ALA A 784 0.13 11.86 -20.83
N TYR A 785 -1.19 11.67 -20.80
CA TYR A 785 -2.02 11.53 -21.99
C TYR A 785 -3.22 12.49 -21.95
N THR A 786 -3.57 13.05 -23.10
CA THR A 786 -4.74 13.94 -23.25
C THR A 786 -6.00 13.19 -23.69
N ARG A 787 -5.85 11.97 -24.21
CA ARG A 787 -6.91 11.14 -24.77
C ARG A 787 -6.97 9.78 -24.07
N VAL A 788 -8.17 9.34 -23.72
CA VAL A 788 -8.42 8.00 -23.14
C VAL A 788 -8.56 6.99 -24.28
N GLN A 789 -7.44 6.43 -24.71
CA GLN A 789 -7.30 5.58 -25.89
C GLN A 789 -7.39 4.08 -25.59
N SER A 790 -7.32 3.68 -24.33
CA SER A 790 -7.33 2.26 -23.93
C SER A 790 -8.23 1.96 -22.75
N ILE A 791 -8.58 0.68 -22.57
CA ILE A 791 -9.33 0.19 -21.40
C ILE A 791 -8.53 0.41 -20.10
N THR A 792 -7.20 0.28 -20.09
CA THR A 792 -6.39 0.63 -18.92
C THR A 792 -6.60 2.08 -18.47
N GLN A 793 -6.60 3.02 -19.42
CA GLN A 793 -6.81 4.44 -19.12
C GLN A 793 -8.26 4.70 -18.69
N LEU A 794 -9.23 4.05 -19.34
CA LEU A 794 -10.64 4.16 -18.99
C LEU A 794 -10.96 3.58 -17.60
N ASP A 795 -10.35 2.45 -17.24
CA ASP A 795 -10.45 1.86 -15.89
C ASP A 795 -10.00 2.86 -14.82
N TRP A 796 -8.87 3.53 -15.03
CA TRP A 796 -8.39 4.54 -14.09
C TRP A 796 -9.39 5.71 -13.94
N VAL A 797 -9.91 6.24 -15.07
CA VAL A 797 -10.95 7.29 -15.04
C VAL A 797 -12.20 6.80 -14.30
N ALA A 798 -12.61 5.55 -14.51
CA ALA A 798 -13.76 4.97 -13.82
C ALA A 798 -13.53 4.76 -12.33
N ARG A 799 -12.32 4.36 -11.90
CA ARG A 799 -11.95 4.27 -10.48
C ARG A 799 -11.96 5.65 -9.82
N CYS A 800 -11.46 6.69 -10.51
CA CYS A 800 -11.57 8.07 -10.04
C CYS A 800 -13.03 8.51 -9.90
N HIS A 801 -13.88 8.24 -10.91
CA HIS A 801 -15.30 8.56 -10.83
C HIS A 801 -15.98 7.87 -9.65
N ARG A 802 -15.72 6.57 -9.41
CA ARG A 802 -16.23 5.84 -8.24
C ARG A 802 -15.75 6.43 -6.92
N ALA A 803 -14.49 6.86 -6.84
CA ALA A 803 -13.96 7.53 -5.65
C ALA A 803 -14.64 8.90 -5.41
N CYS A 804 -14.86 9.70 -6.46
CA CYS A 804 -15.66 10.93 -6.39
C CYS A 804 -17.08 10.64 -5.90
N LEU A 805 -17.77 9.63 -6.42
CA LEU A 805 -19.13 9.26 -6.01
C LEU A 805 -19.19 8.80 -4.54
N ARG A 806 -18.21 8.02 -4.07
CA ARG A 806 -18.17 7.54 -2.67
C ARG A 806 -17.88 8.66 -1.68
N THR A 807 -17.04 9.61 -2.05
CA THR A 807 -16.62 10.69 -1.14
C THR A 807 -17.50 11.93 -1.24
N GLY A 808 -18.04 12.20 -2.43
CA GLY A 808 -18.68 13.45 -2.84
C GLY A 808 -17.70 14.52 -3.35
N LEU A 809 -16.40 14.22 -3.41
CA LEU A 809 -15.36 15.17 -3.82
C LEU A 809 -15.30 15.32 -5.34
N SER A 810 -14.92 16.53 -5.80
CA SER A 810 -14.54 16.75 -7.19
C SER A 810 -13.22 16.03 -7.52
N ALA A 811 -12.97 15.79 -8.79
CA ALA A 811 -11.73 15.17 -9.28
C ALA A 811 -10.50 16.00 -8.91
N SER A 812 -10.60 17.34 -8.95
CA SER A 812 -9.51 18.22 -8.57
C SER A 812 -9.15 18.08 -7.09
N VAL A 813 -10.14 18.04 -6.19
CA VAL A 813 -9.90 17.86 -4.76
C VAL A 813 -9.39 16.46 -4.47
N LEU A 814 -9.93 15.44 -5.14
CA LEU A 814 -9.44 14.06 -5.03
C LEU A 814 -7.96 13.95 -5.39
N LEU A 815 -7.53 14.62 -6.46
CA LEU A 815 -6.12 14.70 -6.82
C LEU A 815 -5.33 15.44 -5.73
N THR A 816 -5.80 16.58 -5.24
CA THR A 816 -5.15 17.30 -4.13
C THR A 816 -4.94 16.40 -2.91
N VAL A 817 -5.90 15.52 -2.57
CA VAL A 817 -5.75 14.53 -1.47
C VAL A 817 -4.52 13.64 -1.69
N THR A 818 -4.34 13.11 -2.91
CA THR A 818 -3.19 12.24 -3.22
C THR A 818 -1.84 12.94 -3.23
N ASN A 819 -1.82 14.28 -3.15
CA ASN A 819 -0.61 15.07 -3.04
C ASN A 819 -0.28 15.48 -1.59
N LEU A 820 -1.18 15.24 -0.64
CA LEU A 820 -0.93 15.56 0.77
C LEU A 820 0.26 14.75 1.31
N ASN A 821 1.09 15.39 2.12
CA ASN A 821 2.19 14.76 2.84
C ASN A 821 2.55 15.57 4.09
N SER A 822 3.42 15.03 4.95
CA SER A 822 3.85 15.69 6.18
C SER A 822 4.77 16.91 5.96
N HIS A 823 5.42 17.01 4.81
CA HIS A 823 6.41 18.05 4.49
C HIS A 823 5.78 19.32 3.91
N ILE A 824 4.53 19.25 3.45
CA ILE A 824 3.76 20.39 2.94
C ILE A 824 2.53 20.60 3.84
N PRO A 825 2.70 20.97 5.13
CA PRO A 825 1.60 21.56 5.88
C PRO A 825 1.30 22.91 5.20
N GLY A 826 0.11 23.05 4.61
CA GLY A 826 -0.15 24.19 3.75
C GLY A 826 -1.61 24.29 3.29
N PRO A 827 -1.91 25.21 2.35
CA PRO A 827 -3.28 25.51 1.92
C PRO A 827 -4.00 24.31 1.30
N GLN A 828 -3.28 23.30 0.82
CA GLN A 828 -3.86 22.06 0.31
C GLN A 828 -4.64 21.29 1.38
N TRP A 829 -4.12 21.22 2.62
CA TRP A 829 -4.83 20.57 3.73
C TRP A 829 -6.13 21.30 4.06
N THR A 830 -6.09 22.63 4.12
CA THR A 830 -7.28 23.48 4.35
C THR A 830 -8.30 23.34 3.23
N GLN A 831 -7.85 23.39 1.98
CA GLN A 831 -8.72 23.19 0.80
C GLN A 831 -9.44 21.84 0.86
N VAL A 832 -8.71 20.76 1.18
CA VAL A 832 -9.31 19.42 1.30
C VAL A 832 -10.27 19.37 2.49
N GLY A 833 -9.86 19.86 3.67
CA GLY A 833 -10.70 19.87 4.87
C GLY A 833 -12.03 20.58 4.66
N GLU A 834 -12.00 21.80 4.10
CA GLU A 834 -13.19 22.58 3.77
C GLU A 834 -14.05 21.89 2.71
N ALA A 835 -13.45 21.37 1.64
CA ALA A 835 -14.19 20.69 0.58
C ALA A 835 -14.89 19.42 1.09
N VAL A 836 -14.24 18.63 1.93
CA VAL A 836 -14.84 17.43 2.53
C VAL A 836 -16.01 17.81 3.43
N MET A 837 -15.89 18.88 4.24
CA MET A 837 -16.98 19.33 5.10
C MET A 837 -18.15 19.90 4.30
N ALA A 838 -17.89 20.63 3.21
CA ALA A 838 -18.91 21.20 2.34
C ALA A 838 -19.79 20.15 1.66
N VAL A 839 -19.30 18.92 1.48
CA VAL A 839 -20.09 17.80 0.95
C VAL A 839 -21.20 17.34 1.93
N HIS A 840 -21.03 17.60 3.23
CA HIS A 840 -21.98 17.21 4.27
C HIS A 840 -22.89 18.35 4.73
N ALA A 841 -22.62 19.58 4.30
CA ALA A 841 -23.45 20.75 4.55
C ALA A 841 -24.58 20.82 3.52
#